data_AF-A0A841JEV9-F1
#
_entry.id   AF-A0A841JEV9-F1
#
_cell.length_a   1.000
_cell.length_b   1.000
_cell.length_c   1.000
_cell.angle_alpha   90.00
_cell.angle_beta   90.00
_cell.angle_gamma   90.00
#
_symmetry.space_group_name_H-M   'P 1'
#
loop_
_entity.id
_entity.type
_entity.pdbx_description
1 polymer ?
#
loop_
_entity_poly.entity_id
_entity_poly.type
_entity_poly.pdbx_seq_one_letter_code
_entity_poly.pdbx_strand_id
1 'polypeptide(L)'
;MENLFYNISQVLGITIIHSLWQGLLVWFVLHLLFTCAPSMSSVKKHNLGMAGIFTICAWFIYTFVVQIQQHIWVDLAAVTSPDLLPHFDFPLNAATHAIPAARLNYVIEGYLPYVSVLYFAGLIFNLLRMGLNLQKLSLIKNSMIPADEVQMYVDNLCEKLRIHKYVSANFSRMVDVPCMIGFFKPIILLPITLTTYLSATEIEAILLHELSHIKRNDYLLNMIQQLITVLLFFNPFAQLINKLINQERENRCDDLVVQTTAQPLIYAQALLKLEQTRHMDLRLAMAATGKKYPLLNRIERIMKTTKPIGNIRHLLVAVAIMAASISSIAWLNPTIKNGKLSIKKVAFPKVLPEPIIDTIRKSTIKSKKVLAYKKAKESQANHNKHVDEAYGLNDAELSRLTAEVTKHAEAMGKYYNSEEFKRQSELLQQKGKEVADYYNRPEIKELQERQQKIAAEYQKEVGDGSETKELSEKMRQAGDKMGKYYNSPEFKEMNEQLEKKYGIPHNHNYYNDSKDENYRKYQDELQSKIPADVKQQTNEMKKMGEQMRAKYDSPEFHKKQDELRAMGDSMRKAYSNPQLKEQQAEMRKLGEQMRSFQNNPELKKEKELLEQASKRLHEYTRNPAYKKKMAEYRKQAYNYQYDYKYDYKYDSDAKADTTNR
;
A
#
# COMPACT_ATOMS: atom_id res chain seq x y z
N MET A 1 -2.66 20.49 -32.70
CA MET A 1 -2.22 20.10 -31.34
C MET A 1 -2.29 18.60 -31.12
N GLU A 2 -3.31 17.90 -31.63
CA GLU A 2 -3.51 16.45 -31.43
C GLU A 2 -2.32 15.58 -31.88
N ASN A 3 -1.70 15.90 -33.02
CA ASN A 3 -0.51 15.17 -33.52
C ASN A 3 0.70 15.29 -32.58
N LEU A 4 0.88 16.45 -31.93
CA LEU A 4 1.97 16.66 -30.98
C LEU A 4 1.76 15.83 -29.70
N PHE A 5 0.52 15.82 -29.18
CA PHE A 5 0.17 15.00 -28.01
C PHE A 5 0.32 13.51 -28.29
N TYR A 6 -0.13 13.04 -29.46
CA TYR A 6 0.04 11.66 -29.86
C TYR A 6 1.51 11.25 -29.91
N ASN A 7 2.35 12.01 -30.63
CA ASN A 7 3.78 11.71 -30.75
C ASN A 7 4.52 11.72 -29.39
N ILE A 8 4.27 12.73 -28.54
CA ILE A 8 4.85 12.78 -27.19
C ILE A 8 4.39 11.60 -26.34
N SER A 9 3.12 11.20 -26.46
CA SER A 9 2.57 10.08 -25.69
C SER A 9 3.19 8.73 -26.09
N GLN A 10 3.55 8.54 -27.36
CA GLN A 10 4.24 7.34 -27.85
C GLN A 10 5.65 7.24 -27.24
N VAL A 11 6.43 8.31 -27.37
CA VAL A 11 7.80 8.41 -26.84
C VAL A 11 7.85 8.20 -25.33
N LEU A 12 6.95 8.86 -24.60
CA LEU A 12 6.88 8.76 -23.15
C LEU A 12 6.48 7.35 -22.70
N GLY A 13 5.53 6.71 -23.40
CA GLY A 13 5.07 5.36 -23.08
C GLY A 13 6.21 4.33 -23.16
N ILE A 14 7.01 4.38 -24.23
CA ILE A 14 8.21 3.52 -24.37
C ILE A 14 9.21 3.80 -23.27
N THR A 15 9.46 5.08 -22.98
CA THR A 15 10.40 5.50 -21.93
C THR A 15 10.00 4.95 -20.56
N ILE A 16 8.70 4.98 -20.22
CA ILE A 16 8.15 4.42 -18.98
C ILE A 16 8.43 2.92 -18.88
N ILE A 17 8.19 2.17 -19.96
CA ILE A 17 8.45 0.72 -20.01
C ILE A 17 9.94 0.43 -19.80
N HIS A 18 10.83 1.18 -20.45
CA HIS A 18 12.28 1.00 -20.25
C HIS A 18 12.73 1.31 -18.82
N SER A 19 12.12 2.31 -18.18
CA SER A 19 12.44 2.66 -16.78
C SER A 19 12.25 1.50 -15.81
N LEU A 20 11.29 0.61 -16.06
CA LEU A 20 10.97 -0.51 -15.16
C LEU A 20 12.15 -1.48 -15.03
N TRP A 21 12.75 -1.91 -16.15
CA TRP A 21 13.89 -2.84 -16.10
C TRP A 21 15.18 -2.12 -15.69
N GLN A 22 15.36 -0.84 -16.05
CA GLN A 22 16.48 -0.02 -15.59
C GLN A 22 16.48 0.10 -14.06
N GLY A 23 15.31 0.40 -13.48
CA GLY A 23 15.12 0.46 -12.04
C GLY A 23 15.38 -0.88 -11.35
N LEU A 24 14.89 -1.98 -11.94
CA LEU A 24 15.16 -3.34 -11.44
C LEU A 24 16.66 -3.63 -11.39
N LEU A 25 17.40 -3.33 -12.45
CA LEU A 25 18.83 -3.57 -12.55
C LEU A 25 19.60 -2.81 -11.46
N VAL A 26 19.34 -1.50 -11.33
CA VAL A 26 20.02 -0.66 -10.32
C VAL A 26 19.69 -1.14 -8.90
N TRP A 27 18.42 -1.44 -8.62
CA TRP A 27 18.02 -1.99 -7.31
C TRP A 27 18.70 -3.33 -7.03
N PHE A 28 18.78 -4.21 -8.03
CA PHE A 28 19.43 -5.51 -7.90
C PHE A 28 20.91 -5.36 -7.55
N VAL A 29 21.63 -4.50 -8.27
CA VAL A 29 23.07 -4.25 -8.01
C VAL A 29 23.27 -3.72 -6.60
N LEU A 30 22.46 -2.75 -6.16
CA LEU A 30 22.51 -2.24 -4.79
C LEU A 30 22.22 -3.34 -3.75
N HIS A 31 21.21 -4.17 -4.00
CA HIS A 31 20.84 -5.26 -3.10
C HIS A 31 21.95 -6.31 -2.98
N LEU A 32 22.58 -6.67 -4.10
CA LEU A 32 23.75 -7.56 -4.14
C LEU A 32 24.90 -6.94 -3.33
N LEU A 33 25.23 -5.67 -3.57
CA LEU A 33 26.30 -4.96 -2.84
C LEU A 33 26.07 -4.97 -1.33
N PHE A 34 24.85 -4.69 -0.86
CA PHE A 34 24.55 -4.68 0.57
C PHE A 34 24.52 -6.06 1.20
N THR A 35 24.24 -7.10 0.42
CA THR A 35 24.27 -8.49 0.89
C THR A 35 25.71 -9.01 0.96
N CYS A 36 26.56 -8.67 -0.02
CA CYS A 36 27.97 -9.05 -0.03
C CYS A 36 28.82 -8.26 0.97
N ALA A 37 28.43 -7.02 1.30
CA ALA A 37 29.13 -6.17 2.25
C ALA A 37 28.24 -5.77 3.45
N PRO A 38 27.83 -6.73 4.31
CA PRO A 38 26.94 -6.46 5.44
C PRO A 38 27.58 -5.52 6.48
N SER A 39 28.91 -5.46 6.53
CA SER A 39 29.70 -4.60 7.43
C SER A 39 29.63 -3.10 7.05
N MET A 40 29.04 -2.73 5.92
CA MET A 40 28.90 -1.32 5.54
C MET A 40 28.13 -0.47 6.57
N SER A 41 28.66 0.71 6.87
CA SER A 41 28.01 1.74 7.70
C SER A 41 26.75 2.28 7.03
N SER A 42 25.77 2.75 7.81
CA SER A 42 24.54 3.38 7.30
C SER A 42 24.81 4.59 6.40
N VAL A 43 25.91 5.32 6.64
CA VAL A 43 26.37 6.42 5.75
C VAL A 43 26.58 5.95 4.31
N LYS A 44 27.40 4.91 4.12
CA LYS A 44 27.71 4.38 2.79
C LYS A 44 26.46 3.84 2.10
N LYS A 45 25.59 3.14 2.84
CA LYS A 45 24.33 2.60 2.32
C LYS A 45 23.38 3.71 1.86
N HIS A 46 23.23 4.77 2.66
CA HIS A 46 22.44 5.95 2.30
C HIS A 46 22.97 6.62 1.03
N ASN A 47 24.28 6.89 0.96
CA ASN A 47 24.88 7.52 -0.21
C ASN A 47 24.74 6.68 -1.48
N LEU A 48 24.91 5.35 -1.38
CA LEU A 48 24.68 4.43 -2.50
C LEU A 48 23.22 4.37 -2.92
N GLY A 49 22.28 4.40 -1.96
CA GLY A 49 20.86 4.51 -2.25
C GLY A 49 20.53 5.78 -3.02
N MET A 50 21.03 6.93 -2.55
CA MET A 50 20.89 8.23 -3.25
C MET A 50 21.48 8.16 -4.65
N ALA A 51 22.72 7.66 -4.80
CA ALA A 51 23.34 7.48 -6.11
C ALA A 51 22.49 6.59 -7.03
N GLY A 52 21.89 5.52 -6.50
CA GLY A 52 20.98 4.65 -7.24
C GLY A 52 19.73 5.37 -7.74
N ILE A 53 19.05 6.14 -6.90
CA ILE A 53 17.83 6.84 -7.34
C ILE A 53 18.14 7.95 -8.35
N PHE A 54 19.28 8.65 -8.20
CA PHE A 54 19.78 9.59 -9.20
C PHE A 54 20.13 8.89 -10.52
N THR A 55 20.75 7.71 -10.46
CA THR A 55 21.08 6.91 -11.64
C THR A 55 19.83 6.51 -12.41
N ILE A 56 18.78 6.04 -11.72
CA ILE A 56 17.51 5.68 -12.38
C ILE A 56 16.88 6.91 -13.02
N CYS A 57 16.89 8.06 -12.34
CA CYS A 57 16.33 9.30 -12.86
C CYS A 57 17.10 9.80 -14.10
N ALA A 58 18.44 9.82 -14.02
CA ALA A 58 19.30 10.21 -15.13
C ALA A 58 19.13 9.27 -16.32
N TRP A 59 19.03 7.95 -16.09
CA TRP A 59 18.81 6.97 -17.16
C TRP A 59 17.42 7.11 -17.79
N PHE A 60 16.40 7.41 -16.99
CA PHE A 60 15.06 7.72 -17.49
C PHE A 60 15.06 8.94 -18.41
N ILE A 61 15.70 10.04 -17.98
CA ILE A 61 15.83 11.26 -18.79
C ILE A 61 16.64 10.99 -20.06
N TYR A 62 17.76 10.28 -19.95
CA TYR A 62 18.56 9.90 -21.11
C TYR A 62 17.76 9.07 -22.11
N THR A 63 17.01 8.07 -21.62
CA THR A 63 16.15 7.23 -22.47
C THR A 63 15.09 8.08 -23.14
N PHE A 64 14.47 9.03 -22.42
CA PHE A 64 13.48 9.93 -22.98
C PHE A 64 14.06 10.76 -24.13
N VAL A 65 15.25 11.36 -23.95
CA VAL A 65 15.94 12.15 -24.98
C VAL A 65 16.29 11.29 -26.19
N VAL A 66 16.81 10.09 -25.98
CA VAL A 66 17.13 9.16 -27.08
C VAL A 66 15.87 8.77 -27.85
N GLN A 67 14.76 8.49 -27.15
CA GLN A 67 13.49 8.15 -27.80
C GLN A 67 12.91 9.33 -28.56
N ILE A 68 13.02 10.57 -28.06
CA ILE A 68 12.65 11.79 -28.81
C ILE A 68 13.45 11.89 -30.12
N GLN A 69 14.75 11.62 -30.08
CA GLN A 69 15.63 11.74 -31.25
C GLN A 69 15.39 10.63 -32.28
N GLN A 70 15.01 9.43 -31.83
CA GLN A 70 14.73 8.28 -32.68
C GLN A 70 13.29 8.23 -33.19
N HIS A 71 12.38 9.00 -32.59
CA HIS A 71 10.97 8.99 -32.95
C HIS A 71 10.72 9.69 -34.28
N ILE A 72 10.03 8.98 -35.17
CA ILE A 72 9.56 9.54 -36.44
C ILE A 72 8.28 10.30 -36.13
N TRP A 73 8.35 11.63 -36.16
CA TRP A 73 7.21 12.51 -35.93
C TRP A 73 6.20 12.37 -37.06
N VAL A 74 5.05 11.78 -36.79
CA VAL A 74 3.98 11.59 -37.77
C VAL A 74 3.07 12.81 -37.77
N ASP A 75 2.91 13.45 -38.93
CA ASP A 75 1.86 14.44 -39.18
C ASP A 75 0.59 13.72 -39.66
N LEU A 76 -0.36 13.51 -38.74
CA LEU A 76 -1.69 13.05 -39.09
C LEU A 76 -2.40 14.19 -39.82
N ALA A 77 -2.36 14.19 -41.16
CA ALA A 77 -3.20 15.08 -41.96
C ALA A 77 -4.67 14.78 -41.64
N ALA A 78 -5.45 15.84 -41.40
CA ALA A 78 -6.83 15.83 -40.94
C ALA A 78 -7.67 14.70 -41.57
N VAL A 79 -7.89 13.62 -40.83
CA VAL A 79 -8.99 12.71 -41.09
C VAL A 79 -10.25 13.45 -40.64
N THR A 80 -11.04 13.89 -41.61
CA THR A 80 -12.31 14.59 -41.45
C THR A 80 -13.32 13.75 -40.68
N SER A 81 -13.36 13.89 -39.36
CA SER A 81 -14.52 13.95 -38.45
C SER A 81 -14.04 13.74 -37.00
N PRO A 82 -14.23 14.71 -36.09
CA PRO A 82 -13.81 14.56 -34.70
C PRO A 82 -14.92 13.83 -33.94
N ASP A 83 -14.75 12.52 -33.74
CA ASP A 83 -15.51 11.84 -32.71
C ASP A 83 -14.81 12.09 -31.36
N LEU A 84 -15.56 12.68 -30.41
CA LEU A 84 -15.08 13.14 -29.09
C LEU A 84 -14.66 11.98 -28.16
N LEU A 85 -14.82 10.74 -28.60
CA LEU A 85 -14.35 9.54 -27.94
C LEU A 85 -13.39 8.81 -28.89
N PRO A 86 -12.23 8.32 -28.42
CA PRO A 86 -11.36 7.51 -29.27
C PRO A 86 -12.16 6.27 -29.72
N HIS A 87 -12.45 6.18 -31.02
CA HIS A 87 -13.05 4.98 -31.60
C HIS A 87 -12.15 3.78 -31.29
N PHE A 88 -12.73 2.80 -30.60
CA PHE A 88 -12.11 1.50 -30.32
C PHE A 88 -12.20 0.60 -31.55
N ASP A 89 -11.50 0.96 -32.63
CA ASP A 89 -11.16 -0.02 -33.65
C ASP A 89 -9.89 -0.74 -33.19
N PHE A 90 -10.07 -1.94 -32.61
CA PHE A 90 -8.96 -2.88 -32.54
C PHE A 90 -8.40 -3.04 -33.97
N PRO A 91 -7.07 -2.96 -34.17
CA PRO A 91 -6.47 -3.20 -35.48
C PRO A 91 -6.46 -4.72 -35.72
N LEU A 92 -7.64 -5.31 -35.85
CA LEU A 92 -7.80 -6.68 -36.29
C LEU A 92 -7.44 -6.79 -37.78
N ASN A 93 -7.60 -5.69 -38.55
CA ASN A 93 -7.46 -5.69 -40.01
C ASN A 93 -6.45 -4.70 -40.61
N ALA A 94 -5.88 -3.76 -39.85
CA ALA A 94 -4.85 -2.85 -40.35
C ALA A 94 -3.44 -3.46 -40.23
N ALA A 95 -3.09 -4.40 -41.12
CA ALA A 95 -1.72 -4.71 -41.59
C ALA A 95 -1.68 -6.14 -42.17
N THR A 96 -2.08 -6.28 -43.42
CA THR A 96 -1.87 -7.51 -44.20
C THR A 96 -0.41 -7.71 -44.67
N HIS A 97 0.53 -6.79 -44.40
CA HIS A 97 1.89 -6.89 -44.95
C HIS A 97 3.09 -6.64 -44.01
N ALA A 98 2.93 -6.54 -42.69
CA ALA A 98 4.08 -6.33 -41.79
C ALA A 98 4.56 -7.60 -41.06
N ILE A 99 5.88 -7.76 -41.04
CA ILE A 99 6.71 -8.78 -40.38
C ILE A 99 6.19 -9.10 -38.96
N PRO A 100 6.15 -10.36 -38.51
CA PRO A 100 5.53 -10.73 -37.23
C PRO A 100 6.15 -10.13 -35.95
N ALA A 101 7.42 -9.70 -35.99
CA ALA A 101 8.03 -8.90 -34.92
C ALA A 101 7.41 -7.49 -34.82
N ALA A 102 6.98 -6.93 -35.96
CA ALA A 102 6.27 -5.66 -36.00
C ALA A 102 4.88 -5.77 -35.37
N ARG A 103 4.25 -6.95 -35.34
CA ARG A 103 2.90 -7.10 -34.74
C ARG A 103 2.89 -6.88 -33.24
N LEU A 104 3.90 -7.32 -32.50
CA LEU A 104 3.99 -7.08 -31.06
C LEU A 104 4.28 -5.59 -30.79
N ASN A 105 5.13 -4.98 -31.63
CA ASN A 105 5.43 -3.56 -31.59
C ASN A 105 4.17 -2.72 -31.86
N TYR A 106 3.38 -3.02 -32.90
CA TYR A 106 2.13 -2.32 -33.20
C TYR A 106 1.07 -2.45 -32.09
N VAL A 107 0.96 -3.63 -31.45
CA VAL A 107 0.02 -3.81 -30.32
C VAL A 107 0.48 -3.01 -29.11
N ILE A 108 1.77 -3.02 -28.79
CA ILE A 108 2.32 -2.23 -27.69
C ILE A 108 2.16 -0.73 -27.99
N GLU A 109 2.50 -0.30 -29.21
CA GLU A 109 2.37 1.08 -29.72
C GLU A 109 0.93 1.62 -29.61
N GLY A 110 -0.07 0.78 -29.85
CA GLY A 110 -1.48 1.16 -29.62
C GLY A 110 -1.80 1.47 -28.16
N TYR A 111 -1.10 0.86 -27.20
CA TYR A 111 -1.34 1.08 -25.76
C TYR A 111 -0.50 2.20 -25.15
N LEU A 112 0.58 2.65 -25.81
CA LEU A 112 1.50 3.67 -25.28
C LEU A 112 0.83 5.01 -24.93
N PRO A 113 -0.13 5.54 -25.72
CA PRO A 113 -0.81 6.77 -25.37
C PRO A 113 -1.56 6.65 -24.04
N TYR A 114 -2.20 5.51 -23.77
CA TYR A 114 -2.91 5.27 -22.52
C TYR A 114 -1.96 5.18 -21.32
N VAL A 115 -0.80 4.55 -21.49
CA VAL A 115 0.26 4.50 -20.46
C VAL A 115 0.72 5.91 -20.11
N SER A 116 0.92 6.75 -21.13
CA SER A 116 1.33 8.15 -20.95
C SER A 116 0.25 9.01 -20.29
N VAL A 117 -1.02 8.84 -20.66
CA VAL A 117 -2.15 9.52 -20.01
C VAL A 117 -2.23 9.12 -18.53
N LEU A 118 -2.13 7.82 -18.23
CA LEU A 118 -2.12 7.32 -16.85
C LEU A 118 -0.94 7.88 -16.05
N TYR A 119 0.24 7.96 -16.68
CA TYR A 119 1.41 8.58 -16.07
C TYR A 119 1.20 10.06 -15.75
N PHE A 120 0.71 10.86 -16.70
CA PHE A 120 0.44 12.29 -16.46
C PHE A 120 -0.64 12.50 -15.39
N ALA A 121 -1.72 11.72 -15.42
CA ALA A 121 -2.75 11.77 -14.39
C ALA A 121 -2.16 11.48 -12.99
N GLY A 122 -1.34 10.44 -12.87
CA GLY A 122 -0.64 10.12 -11.63
C GLY A 122 0.38 11.17 -11.22
N LEU A 123 1.11 11.77 -12.17
CA LEU A 123 2.08 12.83 -11.90
C LEU A 123 1.38 14.09 -11.38
N ILE A 124 0.31 14.54 -12.03
CA ILE A 124 -0.51 15.69 -11.60
C ILE A 124 -1.07 15.43 -10.20
N PHE A 125 -1.63 14.25 -9.95
CA PHE A 125 -2.14 13.89 -8.63
C PHE A 125 -1.06 13.97 -7.54
N ASN A 126 0.15 13.46 -7.80
CA ASN A 126 1.25 13.50 -6.85
C ASN A 126 1.81 14.93 -6.65
N LEU A 127 1.88 15.73 -7.70
CA LEU A 127 2.28 17.13 -7.63
C LEU A 127 1.27 17.97 -6.83
N LEU A 128 -0.03 17.77 -7.05
CA LEU A 128 -1.09 18.42 -6.27
C LEU A 128 -1.01 18.02 -4.80
N ARG A 129 -0.85 16.72 -4.51
CA ARG A 129 -0.66 16.22 -3.15
C ARG A 129 0.58 16.85 -2.48
N MET A 130 1.67 17.00 -3.21
CA MET A 130 2.88 17.67 -2.74
C MET A 130 2.62 19.16 -2.46
N GLY A 131 1.92 19.85 -3.35
CA GLY A 131 1.52 21.25 -3.17
C GLY A 131 0.65 21.47 -1.92
N LEU A 132 -0.35 20.62 -1.69
CA LEU A 132 -1.20 20.66 -0.50
C LEU A 132 -0.39 20.43 0.79
N ASN A 133 0.62 19.55 0.76
CA ASN A 133 1.51 19.35 1.91
C ASN A 133 2.38 20.58 2.17
N LEU A 134 2.89 21.23 1.13
CA LEU A 134 3.65 22.49 1.28
C LEU A 134 2.77 23.62 1.83
N GLN A 135 1.49 23.69 1.45
CA GLN A 135 0.54 24.64 2.02
C GLN A 135 0.31 24.39 3.52
N LYS A 136 0.13 23.12 3.93
CA LYS A 136 0.04 22.76 5.35
C LYS A 136 1.27 23.18 6.15
N LEU A 137 2.47 22.99 5.60
CA LEU A 137 3.71 23.43 6.25
C LEU A 137 3.76 24.96 6.42
N SER A 138 3.23 25.72 5.45
CA SER A 138 3.11 27.17 5.56
C SER A 138 2.17 27.57 6.71
N LEU A 139 1.03 26.89 6.85
CA LEU A 139 0.10 27.12 7.97
C LEU A 139 0.74 26.83 9.33
N ILE A 140 1.50 25.72 9.43
CA ILE A 140 2.22 25.35 10.66
C ILE A 140 3.27 26.40 11.01
N LYS A 141 4.00 26.90 10.01
CA LYS A 141 5.01 27.95 10.20
C LYS A 141 4.37 29.24 10.74
N ASN A 142 3.13 29.55 10.36
CA ASN A 142 2.44 30.76 10.81
C ASN A 142 1.81 30.62 12.20
N SER A 143 1.67 29.40 12.73
CA SER A 143 1.06 29.13 14.05
C SER A 143 2.08 28.74 15.12
N MET A 144 3.37 28.94 14.88
CA MET A 144 4.44 28.54 15.79
C MET A 144 4.62 29.57 16.92
N ILE A 145 5.02 29.09 18.10
CA ILE A 145 5.26 29.90 19.29
C ILE A 145 6.76 29.78 19.63
N PRO A 146 7.49 30.88 19.86
CA PRO A 146 8.90 30.82 20.25
C PRO A 146 9.12 29.97 21.51
N ALA A 147 10.18 29.18 21.50
CA ALA A 147 10.58 28.31 22.61
C ALA A 147 11.88 28.81 23.25
N ASP A 148 11.86 30.00 23.85
CA ASP A 148 13.07 30.71 24.30
C ASP A 148 13.94 29.90 25.26
N GLU A 149 13.33 29.16 26.19
CA GLU A 149 14.05 28.28 27.12
C GLU A 149 14.78 27.13 26.40
N VAL A 150 14.19 26.59 25.32
CA VAL A 150 14.77 25.51 24.53
C VAL A 150 15.79 26.04 23.53
N GLN A 151 15.65 27.29 23.09
CA GLN A 151 16.55 27.94 22.15
C GLN A 151 18.00 27.95 22.68
N MET A 152 18.20 28.24 23.97
CA MET A 152 19.53 28.22 24.59
C MET A 152 20.21 26.83 24.48
N TYR A 153 19.45 25.74 24.67
CA TYR A 153 19.96 24.39 24.50
C TYR A 153 20.31 24.09 23.05
N VAL A 154 19.45 24.54 22.11
CA VAL A 154 19.70 24.40 20.67
C VAL A 154 20.97 25.13 20.26
N ASP A 155 21.20 26.35 20.75
CA ASP A 155 22.38 27.15 20.42
C ASP A 155 23.67 26.46 20.92
N ASN A 156 23.69 25.98 22.16
CA ASN A 156 24.81 25.22 22.72
C ASN A 156 25.11 23.94 21.91
N LEU A 157 24.06 23.20 21.53
CA LEU A 157 24.21 22.01 20.70
C LEU A 157 24.68 22.35 19.27
N CYS A 158 24.25 23.48 18.70
CA CYS A 158 24.72 23.96 17.40
C CYS A 158 26.22 24.25 17.43
N GLU A 159 26.71 24.90 18.49
CA GLU A 159 28.15 25.14 18.69
C GLU A 159 28.92 23.81 18.81
N LYS A 160 28.47 22.89 19.67
CA LYS A 160 29.07 21.54 19.83
C LYS A 160 29.13 20.77 18.51
N LEU A 161 28.07 20.85 17.71
CA LEU A 161 27.97 20.16 16.42
C LEU A 161 28.64 20.90 15.26
N ARG A 162 29.13 22.13 15.47
CA ARG A 162 29.68 23.04 14.45
C ARG A 162 28.69 23.34 13.33
N ILE A 163 27.45 23.68 13.71
CA ILE A 163 26.39 24.11 12.79
C ILE A 163 26.48 25.63 12.65
N HIS A 164 26.91 26.10 11.49
CA HIS A 164 27.05 27.55 11.20
C HIS A 164 25.73 28.24 10.81
N LYS A 165 24.65 27.48 10.67
CA LYS A 165 23.32 28.03 10.34
C LYS A 165 22.61 28.44 11.62
N TYR A 166 21.91 29.57 11.59
CA TYR A 166 20.99 29.93 12.66
C TYR A 166 19.79 28.97 12.68
N VAL A 167 19.61 28.25 13.79
CA VAL A 167 18.52 27.29 14.00
C VAL A 167 17.57 27.84 15.06
N SER A 168 16.29 28.00 14.75
CA SER A 168 15.31 28.47 15.74
C SER A 168 14.44 27.33 16.27
N ALA A 169 14.26 27.24 17.58
CA ALA A 169 13.35 26.31 18.25
C ALA A 169 12.00 26.99 18.51
N ASN A 170 10.91 26.34 18.11
CA ASN A 170 9.55 26.83 18.34
C ASN A 170 8.63 25.67 18.75
N PHE A 171 7.62 25.97 19.53
CA PHE A 171 6.54 25.05 19.83
C PHE A 171 5.40 25.16 18.81
N SER A 172 4.73 24.05 18.54
CA SER A 172 3.49 24.03 17.74
C SER A 172 2.48 23.03 18.27
N ARG A 173 1.20 23.40 18.22
CA ARG A 173 0.06 22.53 18.57
C ARG A 173 -0.37 21.61 17.44
N MET A 174 0.13 21.86 16.22
CA MET A 174 -0.24 21.10 15.02
C MET A 174 0.76 19.98 14.69
N VAL A 175 1.73 19.73 15.56
CA VAL A 175 2.72 18.67 15.41
C VAL A 175 2.68 17.76 16.63
N ASP A 176 2.64 16.46 16.38
CA ASP A 176 2.59 15.42 17.43
C ASP A 176 3.97 14.83 17.72
N VAL A 177 4.94 15.10 16.84
CA VAL A 177 6.34 14.68 16.96
C VAL A 177 7.27 15.86 16.65
N PRO A 178 8.48 15.89 17.24
CA PRO A 178 9.52 16.80 16.80
C PRO A 178 9.68 16.74 15.29
N CYS A 179 9.74 17.89 14.63
CA CYS A 179 10.06 17.93 13.21
C CYS A 179 10.80 19.21 12.81
N MET A 180 11.56 19.13 11.73
CA MET A 180 12.30 20.26 11.17
C MET A 180 11.61 20.82 9.93
N ILE A 181 11.51 22.14 9.84
CA ILE A 181 11.01 22.86 8.65
C ILE A 181 12.05 23.87 8.18
N GLY A 182 12.20 23.99 6.86
CA GLY A 182 12.99 25.06 6.22
C GLY A 182 14.45 24.70 5.99
N PHE A 183 15.00 25.21 4.87
CA PHE A 183 16.38 24.91 4.45
C PHE A 183 17.39 25.99 4.83
N PHE A 184 17.08 27.24 4.48
CA PHE A 184 17.98 28.39 4.69
C PHE A 184 17.93 28.93 6.12
N LYS A 185 16.74 28.89 6.73
CA LYS A 185 16.49 29.22 8.13
C LYS A 185 15.78 28.02 8.76
N PRO A 186 16.53 26.97 9.13
CA PRO A 186 15.94 25.76 9.70
C PRO A 186 15.26 26.07 11.04
N ILE A 187 14.05 25.55 11.19
CA ILE A 187 13.21 25.71 12.36
C ILE A 187 12.96 24.31 12.93
N ILE A 188 13.31 24.10 14.19
CA ILE A 188 12.92 22.90 14.94
C ILE A 188 11.57 23.18 15.59
N LEU A 189 10.57 22.38 15.23
CA LEU A 189 9.24 22.42 15.82
C LEU A 189 9.08 21.30 16.84
N LEU A 190 8.67 21.68 18.04
CA LEU A 190 8.44 20.78 19.16
C LEU A 190 6.94 20.77 19.50
N PRO A 191 6.31 19.60 19.66
CA PRO A 191 5.03 19.51 20.33
C PRO A 191 5.10 20.12 21.73
N ILE A 192 4.10 20.92 22.10
CA ILE A 192 4.00 21.51 23.45
C ILE A 192 3.99 20.41 24.52
N THR A 193 3.44 19.24 24.20
CA THR A 193 3.35 18.12 25.12
C THR A 193 4.71 17.49 25.43
N LEU A 194 5.77 17.70 24.63
CA LEU A 194 7.07 17.05 24.87
C LEU A 194 7.65 17.34 26.24
N THR A 195 7.50 18.58 26.72
CA THR A 195 8.06 19.01 28.00
C THR A 195 7.34 18.39 29.20
N THR A 196 6.16 17.78 29.02
CA THR A 196 5.38 17.22 30.13
C THR A 196 5.77 15.78 30.49
N TYR A 197 6.41 15.04 29.57
CA TYR A 197 6.71 13.61 29.78
C TYR A 197 8.15 13.20 29.45
N LEU A 198 8.98 14.10 28.92
CA LEU A 198 10.41 13.86 28.70
C LEU A 198 11.25 14.68 29.70
N SER A 199 12.28 14.04 30.24
CA SER A 199 13.31 14.70 31.04
C SER A 199 14.21 15.59 30.17
N ALA A 200 14.92 16.53 30.79
CA ALA A 200 15.84 17.43 30.08
C ALA A 200 16.89 16.67 29.23
N THR A 201 17.45 15.57 29.75
CA THR A 201 18.42 14.73 29.03
C THR A 201 17.80 13.98 27.86
N GLU A 202 16.52 13.59 27.95
CA GLU A 202 15.79 12.95 26.85
C GLU A 202 15.46 13.97 25.75
N ILE A 203 15.09 15.20 26.13
CA ILE A 203 14.87 16.32 25.20
C ILE A 203 16.18 16.66 24.48
N GLU A 204 17.30 16.75 25.19
CA GLU A 204 18.61 17.01 24.59
C GLU A 204 18.96 15.95 23.53
N ALA A 205 18.72 14.66 23.81
CA ALA A 205 18.96 13.58 22.86
C ALA A 205 18.08 13.68 21.60
N ILE A 206 16.83 14.12 21.74
CA ILE A 206 15.90 14.37 20.62
C ILE A 206 16.34 15.59 19.81
N LEU A 207 16.71 16.69 20.46
CA LEU A 207 17.22 17.89 19.79
C LEU A 207 18.48 17.57 18.99
N LEU A 208 19.38 16.76 19.55
CA LEU A 208 20.58 16.30 18.87
C LEU A 208 20.25 15.47 17.63
N HIS A 209 19.20 14.65 17.68
CA HIS A 209 18.69 13.92 16.52
C HIS A 209 18.20 14.90 15.42
N GLU A 210 17.37 15.87 15.77
CA GLU A 210 16.87 16.86 14.80
C GLU A 210 17.99 17.74 14.22
N LEU A 211 18.94 18.17 15.06
CA LEU A 211 20.13 18.93 14.63
C LEU A 211 21.05 18.12 13.71
N SER A 212 21.10 16.79 13.88
CA SER A 212 21.87 15.92 12.99
C SER A 212 21.36 15.97 11.55
N HIS A 213 20.05 16.11 11.33
CA HIS A 213 19.46 16.32 10.01
C HIS A 213 19.86 17.68 9.42
N ILE A 214 19.88 18.73 10.25
CA ILE A 214 20.28 20.09 9.84
C ILE A 214 21.74 20.12 9.41
N LYS A 215 22.63 19.58 10.25
CA LYS A 215 24.08 19.50 9.99
C LYS A 215 24.39 18.85 8.65
N ARG A 216 23.60 17.86 8.27
CA ARG A 216 23.78 17.07 7.04
C ARG A 216 23.02 17.62 5.84
N ASN A 217 22.29 18.71 5.99
CA ASN A 217 21.42 19.27 4.94
C ASN A 217 20.40 18.26 4.39
N ASP A 218 19.91 17.36 5.25
CA ASP A 218 19.01 16.28 4.85
C ASP A 218 17.72 16.84 4.22
N TYR A 219 17.30 18.05 4.57
CA TYR A 219 16.15 18.72 3.97
C TYR A 219 16.27 18.88 2.44
N LEU A 220 17.41 19.37 1.93
CA LEU A 220 17.62 19.60 0.50
C LEU A 220 17.67 18.26 -0.25
N LEU A 221 18.41 17.29 0.30
CA LEU A 221 18.50 15.95 -0.27
C LEU A 221 17.14 15.27 -0.30
N ASN A 222 16.36 15.42 0.77
CA ASN A 222 14.99 14.90 0.87
C ASN A 222 14.06 15.59 -0.14
N MET A 223 14.19 16.90 -0.38
CA MET A 223 13.40 17.60 -1.39
C MET A 223 13.70 17.06 -2.79
N ILE A 224 14.98 16.90 -3.15
CA ILE A 224 15.39 16.34 -4.44
C ILE A 224 14.92 14.88 -4.56
N GLN A 225 15.11 14.07 -3.51
CA GLN A 225 14.64 12.69 -3.44
C GLN A 225 13.12 12.60 -3.62
N GLN A 226 12.34 13.50 -3.02
CA GLN A 226 10.88 13.56 -3.18
C GLN A 226 10.48 13.92 -4.61
N LEU A 227 11.13 14.90 -5.23
CA LEU A 227 10.89 15.26 -6.64
C LEU A 227 11.16 14.06 -7.56
N ILE A 228 12.30 13.39 -7.39
CA ILE A 228 12.64 12.19 -8.16
C ILE A 228 11.61 11.08 -7.93
N THR A 229 11.18 10.88 -6.68
CA THR A 229 10.18 9.86 -6.32
C THR A 229 8.80 10.17 -6.91
N VAL A 230 8.42 11.44 -7.04
CA VAL A 230 7.19 11.89 -7.71
C VAL A 230 7.28 11.65 -9.22
N LEU A 231 8.42 11.95 -9.85
CA LEU A 231 8.64 11.65 -11.27
C LEU A 231 8.63 10.15 -11.55
N LEU A 232 9.22 9.35 -10.67
CA LEU A 232 9.33 7.90 -10.79
C LEU A 232 8.28 7.14 -9.97
N PHE A 233 7.11 7.74 -9.72
CA PHE A 233 6.08 7.16 -8.83
C PHE A 233 5.62 5.77 -9.30
N PHE A 234 5.60 5.56 -10.61
CA PHE A 234 5.20 4.31 -11.27
C PHE A 234 6.25 3.20 -11.14
N ASN A 235 7.52 3.54 -10.84
CA ASN A 235 8.62 2.59 -10.81
C ASN A 235 8.75 1.95 -9.42
N PRO A 236 8.36 0.67 -9.24
CA PRO A 236 8.36 0.04 -7.91
C PRO A 236 9.75 -0.08 -7.31
N PHE A 237 10.80 -0.20 -8.13
CA PHE A 237 12.19 -0.34 -7.67
C PHE A 237 12.75 0.98 -7.16
N ALA A 238 12.41 2.09 -7.81
CA ALA A 238 12.69 3.43 -7.27
C ALA A 238 12.03 3.62 -5.89
N GLN A 239 10.79 3.15 -5.71
CA GLN A 239 10.10 3.19 -4.40
C GLN A 239 10.76 2.30 -3.34
N LEU A 240 11.32 1.14 -3.73
CA LEU A 240 12.08 0.28 -2.81
C LEU A 240 13.40 0.93 -2.38
N ILE A 241 14.13 1.55 -3.30
CA ILE A 241 15.34 2.32 -2.99
C ILE A 241 15.00 3.51 -2.10
N ASN A 242 13.91 4.24 -2.40
CA ASN A 242 13.42 5.35 -1.58
C ASN A 242 13.16 4.93 -0.12
N LYS A 243 12.52 3.77 0.09
CA LYS A 243 12.32 3.20 1.44
C LYS A 243 13.63 2.91 2.15
N LEU A 244 14.60 2.34 1.44
CA LEU A 244 15.94 2.08 2.00
C LEU A 244 16.65 3.39 2.37
N ILE A 245 16.64 4.40 1.49
CA ILE A 245 17.26 5.71 1.75
C ILE A 245 16.69 6.32 3.03
N ASN A 246 15.36 6.30 3.18
CA ASN A 246 14.69 6.81 4.37
C ASN A 246 15.12 6.06 5.64
N GLN A 247 15.15 4.72 5.60
CA GLN A 247 15.60 3.92 6.73
C GLN A 247 17.06 4.21 7.12
N GLU A 248 17.96 4.26 6.14
CA GLU A 248 19.38 4.52 6.40
C GLU A 248 19.66 5.97 6.79
N ARG A 249 18.80 6.92 6.41
CA ARG A 249 18.87 8.32 6.87
C ARG A 249 18.64 8.40 8.38
N GLU A 250 17.56 7.78 8.88
CA GLU A 250 17.26 7.72 10.31
C GLU A 250 18.37 6.97 11.06
N ASN A 251 18.81 5.82 10.54
CA ASN A 251 19.89 5.06 11.16
C ASN A 251 21.18 5.89 11.31
N ARG A 252 21.52 6.69 10.29
CA ARG A 252 22.69 7.55 10.33
C ARG A 252 22.55 8.69 11.35
N CYS A 253 21.34 9.20 11.57
CA CYS A 253 21.07 10.20 12.61
C CYS A 253 21.20 9.58 14.01
N ASP A 254 20.57 8.42 14.22
CA ASP A 254 20.67 7.65 15.46
C ASP A 254 22.14 7.34 15.81
N ASP A 255 22.95 6.93 14.82
CA ASP A 255 24.37 6.64 15.01
C ASP A 255 25.15 7.87 15.51
N LEU A 256 24.83 9.06 14.99
CA LEU A 256 25.48 10.31 15.43
C LEU A 256 25.09 10.67 16.86
N VAL A 257 23.81 10.49 17.22
CA VAL A 257 23.32 10.76 18.57
C VAL A 257 24.03 9.86 19.57
N VAL A 258 24.07 8.55 19.31
CA VAL A 258 24.75 7.58 20.19
C VAL A 258 26.25 7.89 20.34
N GLN A 259 26.91 8.26 19.25
CA GLN A 259 28.33 8.65 19.29
C GLN A 259 28.59 9.93 20.09
N THR A 260 27.62 10.83 20.15
CA THR A 260 27.79 12.15 20.77
C THR A 260 27.35 12.17 22.23
N THR A 261 26.25 11.49 22.59
CA THR A 261 25.74 11.45 23.97
C THR A 261 26.40 10.38 24.83
N ALA A 262 26.99 9.34 24.21
CA ALA A 262 27.49 8.13 24.89
C ALA A 262 26.47 7.43 25.80
N GLN A 263 25.17 7.74 25.65
CA GLN A 263 24.08 7.24 26.48
C GLN A 263 22.94 6.67 25.61
N PRO A 264 23.16 5.51 24.96
CA PRO A 264 22.19 4.91 24.04
C PRO A 264 20.87 4.54 24.72
N LEU A 265 20.90 4.20 26.01
CA LEU A 265 19.71 3.81 26.78
C LEU A 265 18.74 4.98 26.98
N ILE A 266 19.24 6.16 27.35
CA ILE A 266 18.43 7.37 27.54
C ILE A 266 17.79 7.78 26.21
N TYR A 267 18.55 7.70 25.12
CA TYR A 267 18.02 7.96 23.79
C TYR A 267 16.94 6.96 23.36
N ALA A 268 17.15 5.66 23.60
CA ALA A 268 16.15 4.63 23.32
C ALA A 268 14.86 4.81 24.14
N GLN A 269 14.97 5.23 25.40
CA GLN A 269 13.83 5.56 26.26
C GLN A 269 13.07 6.78 25.75
N ALA A 270 13.78 7.84 25.34
CA ALA A 270 13.17 9.02 24.74
C ALA A 270 12.36 8.67 23.48
N LEU A 271 12.94 7.86 22.59
CA LEU A 271 12.27 7.35 21.39
C LEU A 271 11.02 6.51 21.72
N LEU A 272 11.09 5.67 22.74
CA LEU A 272 9.96 4.84 23.17
C LEU A 272 8.81 5.69 23.71
N LYS A 273 9.11 6.67 24.56
CA LYS A 273 8.10 7.59 25.12
C LYS A 273 7.40 8.41 24.04
N LEU A 274 8.15 8.94 23.07
CA LEU A 274 7.59 9.63 21.90
C LEU A 274 6.54 8.80 21.15
N GLU A 275 6.82 7.52 20.94
CA GLU A 275 5.94 6.62 20.20
C GLU A 275 4.73 6.17 21.01
N GLN A 276 4.88 5.97 22.31
CA GLN A 276 3.76 5.68 23.22
C GLN A 276 2.71 6.79 23.17
N THR A 277 3.15 8.05 23.15
CA THR A 277 2.27 9.21 22.97
C THR A 277 1.60 9.18 21.60
N ARG A 278 2.32 8.85 20.52
CA ARG A 278 1.76 8.76 19.15
C ARG A 278 0.69 7.67 18.99
N HIS A 279 0.81 6.55 19.72
CA HIS A 279 -0.12 5.43 19.61
C HIS A 279 -1.47 5.64 20.32
N MET A 280 -1.58 6.63 21.21
CA MET A 280 -2.85 6.93 21.87
C MET A 280 -3.91 7.48 20.89
N ASP A 281 -3.51 8.09 19.78
CA ASP A 281 -4.43 8.79 18.85
C ASP A 281 -4.81 8.00 17.58
N LEU A 282 -4.15 6.88 17.25
CA LEU A 282 -4.26 6.22 15.93
C LEU A 282 -4.78 4.77 15.95
N ARG A 283 -5.78 4.48 16.79
CA ARG A 283 -6.39 3.14 16.88
C ARG A 283 -7.10 2.65 15.61
N LEU A 284 -7.53 3.55 14.71
CA LEU A 284 -8.27 3.18 13.48
C LEU A 284 -7.36 2.85 12.28
N ALA A 285 -6.12 3.35 12.23
CA ALA A 285 -5.22 3.15 11.07
C ALA A 285 -4.46 1.80 11.09
N MET A 286 -4.34 1.16 12.27
CA MET A 286 -3.56 -0.06 12.45
C MET A 286 -4.23 -1.33 11.90
N ALA A 287 -5.54 -1.32 11.66
CA ALA A 287 -6.27 -2.50 11.18
C ALA A 287 -5.99 -2.84 9.69
N ALA A 288 -5.56 -1.86 8.88
CA ALA A 288 -5.35 -2.03 7.44
C ALA A 288 -3.89 -2.30 7.04
N THR A 289 -2.93 -2.02 7.93
CA THR A 289 -1.50 -2.04 7.61
C THR A 289 -0.76 -3.01 8.54
N GLY A 290 -1.01 -4.30 8.38
CA GLY A 290 -0.23 -5.34 9.08
C GLY A 290 1.24 -5.30 8.67
N LYS A 291 2.08 -4.48 9.33
CA LYS A 291 3.55 -4.47 9.18
C LYS A 291 4.28 -3.96 10.43
N LYS A 292 5.36 -4.68 10.73
CA LYS A 292 6.40 -4.52 11.77
C LYS A 292 6.74 -3.09 12.17
N TYR A 293 6.90 -2.87 13.48
CA TYR A 293 7.26 -1.62 14.14
C TYR A 293 8.63 -1.07 13.67
N PRO A 294 8.68 -0.01 12.83
CA PRO A 294 9.94 0.55 12.34
C PRO A 294 10.79 1.15 13.48
N LEU A 295 10.15 1.64 14.55
CA LEU A 295 10.83 2.15 15.73
C LEU A 295 11.49 1.05 16.55
N LEU A 296 10.84 -0.10 16.72
CA LEU A 296 11.42 -1.23 17.45
C LEU A 296 12.74 -1.67 16.80
N ASN A 297 12.82 -1.67 15.47
CA ASN A 297 14.07 -1.96 14.77
C ASN A 297 15.16 -0.90 15.04
N ARG A 298 14.79 0.38 15.20
CA ARG A 298 15.74 1.45 15.56
C ARG A 298 16.23 1.29 17.00
N ILE A 299 15.30 1.10 17.95
CA ILE A 299 15.62 0.86 19.36
C ILE A 299 16.49 -0.40 19.50
N GLU A 300 16.11 -1.50 18.85
CA GLU A 300 16.88 -2.74 18.85
C GLU A 300 18.29 -2.52 18.29
N ARG A 301 18.44 -1.73 17.22
CA ARG A 301 19.74 -1.43 16.62
C ARG A 301 20.61 -0.52 17.49
N ILE A 302 20.01 0.47 18.16
CA ILE A 302 20.69 1.35 19.12
C ILE A 302 21.16 0.55 20.34
N MET A 303 20.34 -0.38 20.80
CA MET A 303 20.58 -1.21 21.99
C MET A 303 21.48 -2.44 21.72
N LYS A 304 21.42 -3.02 20.52
CA LYS A 304 22.23 -4.16 20.07
C LYS A 304 23.26 -3.67 19.07
N THR A 305 24.48 -3.43 19.54
CA THR A 305 25.66 -3.08 18.72
C THR A 305 26.15 -4.21 17.80
N THR A 306 25.29 -5.13 17.34
CA THR A 306 25.64 -6.19 16.38
C THR A 306 24.52 -6.42 15.37
N LYS A 307 24.91 -6.40 14.09
CA LYS A 307 24.03 -6.40 12.93
C LYS A 307 23.30 -7.74 12.75
N PRO A 308 21.98 -7.75 12.47
CA PRO A 308 21.31 -8.95 11.99
C PRO A 308 21.84 -9.34 10.59
N ILE A 309 22.16 -10.63 10.43
CA ILE A 309 22.62 -11.21 9.17
C ILE A 309 21.44 -11.22 8.18
N GLY A 310 21.64 -10.65 6.99
CA GLY A 310 20.62 -10.59 5.94
C GLY A 310 20.23 -11.98 5.42
N ASN A 311 18.94 -12.21 5.23
CA ASN A 311 18.40 -13.50 4.78
C ASN A 311 18.72 -13.72 3.28
N ILE A 312 19.69 -14.61 3.01
CA ILE A 312 20.24 -14.90 1.67
C ILE A 312 19.21 -15.42 0.66
N ARG A 313 18.03 -15.85 1.13
CA ARG A 313 16.93 -16.34 0.29
C ARG A 313 16.41 -15.31 -0.70
N HIS A 314 16.37 -14.03 -0.33
CA HIS A 314 15.92 -12.96 -1.23
C HIS A 314 16.93 -12.68 -2.34
N LEU A 315 18.23 -12.81 -2.04
CA LEU A 315 19.30 -12.74 -3.02
C LEU A 315 19.18 -13.88 -4.04
N LEU A 316 18.95 -15.11 -3.59
CA LEU A 316 18.78 -16.27 -4.47
C LEU A 316 17.58 -16.13 -5.42
N VAL A 317 16.45 -15.60 -4.93
CA VAL A 317 15.27 -15.33 -5.78
C VAL A 317 15.57 -14.24 -6.80
N ALA A 318 16.24 -13.17 -6.40
CA ALA A 318 16.59 -12.07 -7.31
C ALA A 318 17.59 -12.51 -8.39
N VAL A 319 18.59 -13.33 -8.02
CA VAL A 319 19.55 -13.95 -8.96
C VAL A 319 18.82 -14.89 -9.92
N ALA A 320 17.86 -15.69 -9.44
CA ALA A 320 17.06 -16.56 -10.29
C ALA A 320 16.19 -15.77 -11.29
N ILE A 321 15.61 -14.64 -10.87
CA ILE A 321 14.83 -13.76 -11.76
C ILE A 321 15.74 -13.15 -12.83
N MET A 322 16.90 -12.58 -12.46
CA MET A 322 17.83 -12.02 -13.44
C MET A 322 18.39 -13.10 -14.37
N ALA A 323 18.75 -14.27 -13.86
CA ALA A 323 19.18 -15.39 -14.67
C ALA A 323 18.09 -15.82 -15.65
N ALA A 324 16.82 -15.88 -15.23
CA ALA A 324 15.69 -16.16 -16.10
C ALA A 324 15.48 -15.06 -17.15
N SER A 325 15.67 -13.78 -16.80
CA SER A 325 15.59 -12.65 -17.74
C SER A 325 16.71 -12.67 -18.78
N ILE A 326 17.96 -12.87 -18.35
CA ILE A 326 19.12 -12.97 -19.24
C ILE A 326 19.02 -14.22 -20.13
N SER A 327 18.58 -15.35 -19.55
CA SER A 327 18.35 -16.58 -20.31
C SER A 327 17.21 -16.43 -21.33
N SER A 328 16.17 -15.65 -21.01
CA SER A 328 15.09 -15.33 -21.96
C SER A 328 15.58 -14.45 -23.10
N ILE A 329 16.51 -13.53 -22.85
CA ILE A 329 17.16 -12.70 -23.88
C ILE A 329 18.11 -13.55 -24.75
N ALA A 330 18.88 -14.47 -24.14
CA ALA A 330 19.74 -15.39 -24.87
C ALA A 330 18.93 -16.39 -25.73
N TRP A 331 17.75 -16.80 -25.27
CA TRP A 331 16.82 -17.64 -26.04
C TRP A 331 16.20 -16.91 -27.24
N LEU A 332 16.21 -15.57 -27.23
CA LEU A 332 15.75 -14.74 -28.35
C LEU A 332 16.81 -14.55 -29.45
N ASN A 333 17.96 -15.23 -29.34
CA ASN A 333 19.04 -15.36 -30.31
C ASN A 333 18.71 -14.78 -31.71
N PRO A 334 18.89 -13.46 -31.94
CA PRO A 334 18.59 -12.89 -33.23
C PRO A 334 19.76 -13.27 -34.13
N THR A 335 19.64 -14.38 -34.85
CA THR A 335 20.53 -14.64 -35.97
C THR A 335 20.26 -13.56 -37.01
N ILE A 336 21.08 -12.51 -37.00
CA ILE A 336 21.15 -11.51 -38.05
C ILE A 336 21.72 -12.22 -39.27
N LYS A 337 20.85 -12.92 -40.00
CA LYS A 337 21.07 -13.29 -41.40
C LYS A 337 19.94 -12.65 -42.20
N ASN A 338 20.29 -11.56 -42.87
CA ASN A 338 19.53 -10.95 -43.96
C ASN A 338 18.15 -10.36 -43.60
N GLY A 339 18.05 -9.66 -42.46
CA GLY A 339 17.09 -8.54 -42.31
C GLY A 339 15.59 -8.84 -42.37
N LYS A 340 15.10 -10.09 -42.18
CA LYS A 340 13.65 -10.38 -42.08
C LYS A 340 13.34 -11.43 -41.00
N LEU A 341 12.58 -11.03 -39.97
CA LEU A 341 12.08 -11.87 -38.87
C LEU A 341 10.74 -12.55 -39.24
N SER A 342 10.55 -13.83 -38.96
CA SER A 342 9.29 -14.55 -39.21
C SER A 342 8.78 -15.21 -37.92
N ILE A 343 7.64 -14.73 -37.40
CA ILE A 343 6.91 -15.31 -36.25
C ILE A 343 5.49 -15.73 -36.69
N LYS A 344 5.09 -16.96 -36.41
CA LYS A 344 3.76 -17.48 -36.75
C LYS A 344 2.74 -17.06 -35.68
N LYS A 345 1.66 -16.35 -36.08
CA LYS A 345 0.58 -15.83 -35.21
C LYS A 345 -0.12 -16.96 -34.43
N VAL A 346 -0.37 -16.75 -33.13
CA VAL A 346 -1.27 -17.56 -32.28
C VAL A 346 -2.42 -16.65 -31.84
N ALA A 347 -3.66 -17.18 -31.85
CA ALA A 347 -4.88 -16.45 -31.50
C ALA A 347 -5.03 -16.29 -29.97
N PHE A 348 -5.52 -15.14 -29.52
CA PHE A 348 -5.85 -14.86 -28.12
C PHE A 348 -7.34 -15.14 -27.84
N PRO A 349 -7.69 -15.85 -26.75
CA PRO A 349 -9.06 -16.00 -26.29
C PRO A 349 -9.54 -14.79 -25.46
N LYS A 350 -10.87 -14.68 -25.38
CA LYS A 350 -11.69 -13.58 -24.87
C LYS A 350 -11.61 -13.40 -23.33
N VAL A 351 -11.59 -12.12 -22.93
CA VAL A 351 -11.78 -11.44 -21.61
C VAL A 351 -12.25 -12.27 -20.40
N LEU A 352 -11.59 -12.06 -19.24
CA LEU A 352 -12.05 -12.41 -17.88
C LEU A 352 -12.42 -11.13 -17.09
N PRO A 353 -13.42 -11.16 -16.19
CA PRO A 353 -13.69 -10.10 -15.21
C PRO A 353 -12.95 -10.30 -13.87
N GLU A 354 -12.57 -9.20 -13.21
CA GLU A 354 -12.13 -9.07 -11.80
C GLU A 354 -13.29 -8.61 -10.89
N PRO A 355 -13.17 -8.48 -9.54
CA PRO A 355 -12.45 -9.28 -8.54
C PRO A 355 -13.32 -9.71 -7.30
N ILE A 356 -12.87 -10.78 -6.63
CA ILE A 356 -12.90 -11.07 -5.17
C ILE A 356 -14.22 -10.87 -4.38
N ILE A 357 -15.11 -11.87 -4.41
CA ILE A 357 -15.81 -12.43 -3.23
C ILE A 357 -16.12 -13.90 -3.58
N ASP A 358 -15.34 -14.89 -3.11
CA ASP A 358 -15.78 -16.30 -2.99
C ASP A 358 -14.62 -17.25 -2.61
N THR A 359 -13.95 -16.99 -1.49
CA THR A 359 -12.91 -17.90 -0.99
C THR A 359 -13.49 -19.16 -0.33
N ILE A 360 -14.82 -19.27 -0.17
CA ILE A 360 -15.47 -20.42 0.49
C ILE A 360 -16.25 -21.31 -0.49
N ARG A 361 -16.71 -20.79 -1.65
CA ARG A 361 -17.49 -21.57 -2.62
C ARG A 361 -16.64 -22.45 -3.57
N LYS A 362 -15.33 -22.24 -3.62
CA LYS A 362 -14.45 -22.83 -4.65
C LYS A 362 -13.84 -24.20 -4.31
N SER A 363 -13.95 -24.73 -3.09
CA SER A 363 -13.46 -26.09 -2.81
C SER A 363 -14.42 -27.16 -3.36
N THR A 364 -15.73 -26.95 -3.25
CA THR A 364 -16.75 -27.92 -3.70
C THR A 364 -16.88 -28.01 -5.22
N ILE A 365 -16.58 -26.92 -5.95
CA ILE A 365 -16.66 -26.89 -7.42
C ILE A 365 -15.50 -27.67 -8.07
N LYS A 366 -14.42 -27.97 -7.34
CA LYS A 366 -13.29 -28.74 -7.88
C LYS A 366 -13.57 -30.24 -8.00
N SER A 367 -14.49 -30.84 -7.23
CA SER A 367 -14.78 -32.28 -7.39
C SER A 367 -15.64 -32.56 -8.64
N LYS A 368 -16.63 -31.70 -8.95
CA LYS A 368 -17.45 -31.83 -10.18
C LYS A 368 -16.67 -31.55 -11.47
N LYS A 369 -15.68 -30.64 -11.45
CA LYS A 369 -14.82 -30.40 -12.63
C LYS A 369 -13.84 -31.55 -12.93
N VAL A 370 -13.47 -32.36 -11.94
CA VAL A 370 -12.61 -33.54 -12.15
C VAL A 370 -13.39 -34.69 -12.82
N LEU A 371 -14.67 -34.88 -12.49
CA LEU A 371 -15.56 -35.83 -13.19
C LEU A 371 -15.90 -35.39 -14.62
N ALA A 372 -16.10 -34.09 -14.87
CA ALA A 372 -16.28 -33.56 -16.21
C ALA A 372 -15.00 -33.66 -17.07
N TYR A 373 -13.82 -33.53 -16.45
CA TYR A 373 -12.54 -33.75 -17.10
C TYR A 373 -12.33 -35.23 -17.48
N LYS A 374 -12.82 -36.18 -16.67
CA LYS A 374 -12.73 -37.62 -16.97
C LYS A 374 -13.62 -38.02 -18.16
N LYS A 375 -14.87 -37.58 -18.22
CA LYS A 375 -15.79 -37.84 -19.36
C LYS A 375 -15.37 -37.14 -20.65
N ALA A 376 -14.87 -35.90 -20.57
CA ALA A 376 -14.37 -35.20 -21.75
C ALA A 376 -13.10 -35.87 -22.30
N LYS A 377 -12.23 -36.42 -21.44
CA LYS A 377 -10.98 -37.07 -21.85
C LYS A 377 -11.14 -38.53 -22.28
N GLU A 378 -12.14 -39.27 -21.78
CA GLU A 378 -12.52 -40.59 -22.33
C GLU A 378 -13.14 -40.46 -23.73
N SER A 379 -13.97 -39.43 -23.97
CA SER A 379 -14.45 -39.09 -25.31
C SER A 379 -13.31 -38.67 -26.24
N GLN A 380 -12.33 -37.90 -25.75
CA GLN A 380 -11.17 -37.46 -26.53
C GLN A 380 -10.12 -38.57 -26.73
N ALA A 381 -9.99 -39.51 -25.79
CA ALA A 381 -9.12 -40.68 -25.91
C ALA A 381 -9.68 -41.71 -26.90
N ASN A 382 -11.01 -41.92 -26.93
CA ASN A 382 -11.66 -42.76 -27.95
C ASN A 382 -11.66 -42.08 -29.33
N HIS A 383 -11.78 -40.75 -29.39
CA HIS A 383 -11.64 -40.01 -30.64
C HIS A 383 -10.20 -40.04 -31.16
N ASN A 384 -9.19 -39.86 -30.30
CA ASN A 384 -7.79 -39.95 -30.71
C ASN A 384 -7.36 -41.38 -31.08
N LYS A 385 -7.89 -42.43 -30.43
CA LYS A 385 -7.65 -43.82 -30.86
C LYS A 385 -8.16 -44.09 -32.28
N HIS A 386 -9.36 -43.61 -32.62
CA HIS A 386 -9.89 -43.75 -33.98
C HIS A 386 -9.18 -42.90 -35.02
N VAL A 387 -8.62 -41.75 -34.63
CA VAL A 387 -7.84 -40.88 -35.54
C VAL A 387 -6.42 -41.41 -35.74
N ASP A 388 -5.80 -41.99 -34.72
CA ASP A 388 -4.45 -42.59 -34.80
C ASP A 388 -4.46 -43.90 -35.62
N GLU A 389 -5.50 -44.74 -35.49
CA GLU A 389 -5.64 -46.00 -36.25
C GLU A 389 -6.12 -45.80 -37.70
N ALA A 390 -6.98 -44.82 -37.98
CA ALA A 390 -7.50 -44.61 -39.34
C ALA A 390 -6.57 -43.81 -40.26
N TYR A 391 -5.63 -43.02 -39.70
CA TYR A 391 -4.81 -42.08 -40.49
C TYR A 391 -3.30 -42.10 -40.18
N GLY A 392 -2.81 -43.06 -39.40
CA GLY A 392 -1.39 -43.43 -39.35
C GLY A 392 -0.46 -42.46 -38.62
N LEU A 393 -0.94 -41.74 -37.61
CA LEU A 393 -0.15 -40.78 -36.83
C LEU A 393 0.51 -41.44 -35.60
N ASN A 394 1.32 -42.48 -35.82
CA ASN A 394 2.05 -43.15 -34.73
C ASN A 394 3.24 -42.29 -34.25
N ASP A 395 2.98 -41.32 -33.37
CA ASP A 395 4.02 -40.57 -32.64
C ASP A 395 4.22 -41.16 -31.24
N ALA A 396 5.12 -42.14 -31.15
CA ALA A 396 5.42 -42.86 -29.91
C ALA A 396 5.85 -41.94 -28.76
N GLU A 397 6.52 -40.82 -29.06
CA GLU A 397 7.00 -39.89 -28.04
C GLU A 397 5.89 -38.97 -27.52
N LEU A 398 4.98 -38.51 -28.40
CA LEU A 398 3.78 -37.79 -27.98
C LEU A 398 2.89 -38.64 -27.07
N SER A 399 2.68 -39.92 -27.44
CA SER A 399 1.90 -40.87 -26.67
C SER A 399 2.54 -41.15 -25.31
N ARG A 400 3.87 -41.32 -25.27
CA ARG A 400 4.61 -41.49 -24.01
C ARG A 400 4.47 -40.29 -23.08
N LEU A 401 4.68 -39.07 -23.59
CA LEU A 401 4.60 -37.84 -22.79
C LEU A 401 3.17 -37.55 -22.31
N THR A 402 2.16 -37.86 -23.14
CA THR A 402 0.76 -37.72 -22.76
C THR A 402 0.33 -38.74 -21.70
N ALA A 403 0.84 -39.98 -21.79
CA ALA A 403 0.65 -41.01 -20.78
C ALA A 403 1.29 -40.61 -19.44
N GLU A 404 2.47 -40.00 -19.47
CA GLU A 404 3.16 -39.51 -18.27
C GLU A 404 2.40 -38.37 -17.56
N VAL A 405 1.91 -37.38 -18.30
CA VAL A 405 1.03 -36.33 -17.74
C VAL A 405 -0.23 -36.92 -17.15
N THR A 406 -0.83 -37.92 -17.83
CA THR A 406 -2.06 -38.56 -17.37
C THR A 406 -1.83 -39.35 -16.08
N LYS A 407 -0.72 -40.08 -15.96
CA LYS A 407 -0.32 -40.82 -14.76
C LYS A 407 -0.28 -39.92 -13.51
N HIS A 408 0.41 -38.78 -13.58
CA HIS A 408 0.54 -37.87 -12.44
C HIS A 408 -0.78 -37.12 -12.14
N ALA A 409 -1.57 -36.80 -13.18
CA ALA A 409 -2.89 -36.20 -12.99
C ALA A 409 -3.88 -37.17 -12.29
N GLU A 410 -3.83 -38.46 -12.62
CA GLU A 410 -4.64 -39.49 -11.97
C GLU A 410 -4.23 -39.74 -10.52
N ALA A 411 -2.93 -39.74 -10.22
CA ALA A 411 -2.42 -39.84 -8.85
C ALA A 411 -2.94 -38.70 -7.96
N MET A 412 -2.85 -37.46 -8.45
CA MET A 412 -3.44 -36.27 -7.79
C MET A 412 -4.97 -36.39 -7.66
N GLY A 413 -5.63 -36.91 -8.70
CA GLY A 413 -7.08 -37.11 -8.73
C GLY A 413 -7.57 -38.10 -7.67
N LYS A 414 -6.83 -39.20 -7.41
CA LYS A 414 -7.16 -40.15 -6.35
C LYS A 414 -7.14 -39.50 -4.96
N TYR A 415 -6.20 -38.59 -4.72
CA TYR A 415 -6.08 -37.90 -3.43
C TYR A 415 -7.23 -36.93 -3.18
N TYR A 416 -7.59 -36.08 -4.16
CA TYR A 416 -8.73 -35.14 -4.01
C TYR A 416 -10.10 -35.82 -4.07
N ASN A 417 -10.17 -37.03 -4.61
CA ASN A 417 -11.37 -37.86 -4.61
C ASN A 417 -11.43 -38.82 -3.40
N SER A 418 -10.46 -38.76 -2.49
CA SER A 418 -10.50 -39.54 -1.26
C SER A 418 -11.74 -39.18 -0.42
N GLU A 419 -12.33 -40.18 0.21
CA GLU A 419 -13.50 -40.00 1.07
C GLU A 419 -13.20 -39.08 2.26
N GLU A 420 -11.97 -39.11 2.77
CA GLU A 420 -11.52 -38.25 3.86
C GLU A 420 -11.52 -36.76 3.46
N PHE A 421 -10.93 -36.42 2.31
CA PHE A 421 -10.88 -35.03 1.82
C PHE A 421 -12.28 -34.49 1.51
N LYS A 422 -13.14 -35.31 0.88
CA LYS A 422 -14.53 -34.93 0.60
C LYS A 422 -15.29 -34.63 1.89
N ARG A 423 -15.21 -35.54 2.87
CA ARG A 423 -15.90 -35.40 4.17
C ARG A 423 -15.46 -34.13 4.90
N GLN A 424 -14.17 -33.84 4.93
CA GLN A 424 -13.67 -32.62 5.58
C GLN A 424 -14.07 -31.34 4.84
N SER A 425 -14.04 -31.34 3.51
CA SER A 425 -14.49 -30.20 2.72
C SER A 425 -16.00 -29.93 2.87
N GLU A 426 -16.81 -30.99 2.92
CA GLU A 426 -18.26 -30.89 3.13
C GLU A 426 -18.58 -30.36 4.53
N LEU A 427 -17.90 -30.87 5.56
CA LEU A 427 -18.05 -30.40 6.93
C LEU A 427 -17.68 -28.92 7.06
N LEU A 428 -16.61 -28.47 6.39
CA LEU A 428 -16.19 -27.07 6.43
C LEU A 428 -17.22 -26.16 5.76
N GLN A 429 -17.80 -26.62 4.66
CA GLN A 429 -18.87 -25.90 3.96
C GLN A 429 -20.13 -25.82 4.81
N GLN A 430 -20.52 -26.91 5.47
CA GLN A 430 -21.68 -26.95 6.37
C GLN A 430 -21.50 -25.97 7.53
N LYS A 431 -20.37 -26.05 8.24
CA LYS A 431 -20.06 -25.18 9.40
C LYS A 431 -19.98 -23.70 9.00
N GLY A 432 -19.40 -23.41 7.83
CA GLY A 432 -19.39 -22.06 7.28
C GLY A 432 -20.80 -21.52 6.99
N LYS A 433 -21.72 -22.38 6.54
CA LYS A 433 -23.13 -22.02 6.33
C LYS A 433 -23.84 -21.74 7.65
N GLU A 434 -23.65 -22.58 8.67
CA GLU A 434 -24.24 -22.39 10.00
C GLU A 434 -23.83 -21.05 10.63
N VAL A 435 -22.56 -20.67 10.52
CA VAL A 435 -22.06 -19.35 10.98
C VAL A 435 -22.67 -18.20 10.17
N ALA A 436 -22.76 -18.35 8.84
CA ALA A 436 -23.36 -17.33 7.98
C ALA A 436 -24.86 -17.14 8.26
N ASP A 437 -25.59 -18.23 8.46
CA ASP A 437 -27.02 -18.22 8.79
C ASP A 437 -27.28 -17.53 10.13
N TYR A 438 -26.39 -17.68 11.12
CA TYR A 438 -26.46 -16.95 12.39
C TYR A 438 -26.40 -15.43 12.21
N TYR A 439 -25.44 -14.92 11.44
CA TYR A 439 -25.32 -13.47 11.18
C TYR A 439 -26.42 -12.93 10.27
N ASN A 440 -27.03 -13.79 9.46
CA ASN A 440 -28.14 -13.41 8.59
C ASN A 440 -29.50 -13.40 9.29
N ARG A 441 -29.58 -13.80 10.56
CA ARG A 441 -30.83 -13.75 11.34
C ARG A 441 -31.37 -12.32 11.40
N PRO A 442 -32.70 -12.14 11.31
CA PRO A 442 -33.34 -10.83 11.33
C PRO A 442 -32.97 -10.04 12.59
N GLU A 443 -32.91 -10.70 13.75
CA GLU A 443 -32.52 -10.12 15.04
C GLU A 443 -31.13 -9.45 15.01
N ILE A 444 -30.16 -10.08 14.34
CA ILE A 444 -28.78 -9.59 14.26
C ILE A 444 -28.68 -8.43 13.28
N LYS A 445 -29.42 -8.51 12.16
CA LYS A 445 -29.49 -7.43 11.18
C LYS A 445 -30.16 -6.18 11.77
N GLU A 446 -31.26 -6.35 12.49
CA GLU A 446 -31.95 -5.26 13.17
C GLU A 446 -31.04 -4.59 14.22
N LEU A 447 -30.26 -5.36 14.97
CA LEU A 447 -29.25 -4.82 15.89
C LEU A 447 -28.16 -4.00 15.16
N GLN A 448 -27.72 -4.44 13.97
CA GLN A 448 -26.76 -3.69 13.15
C GLN A 448 -27.35 -2.40 12.58
N GLU A 449 -28.60 -2.43 12.12
CA GLU A 449 -29.30 -1.25 11.60
C GLU A 449 -29.55 -0.22 12.73
N ARG A 450 -29.98 -0.70 13.90
CA ARG A 450 -30.14 0.13 15.10
C ARG A 450 -28.82 0.78 15.51
N GLN A 451 -27.69 0.08 15.39
CA GLN A 451 -26.36 0.66 15.61
C GLN A 451 -26.09 1.85 14.72
N GLN A 452 -26.29 1.65 13.41
CA GLN A 452 -25.99 2.67 12.42
C GLN A 452 -26.86 3.91 12.63
N LYS A 453 -28.14 3.71 12.98
CA LYS A 453 -29.07 4.80 13.26
C LYS A 453 -28.65 5.62 14.48
N ILE A 454 -28.38 4.97 15.62
CA ILE A 454 -27.97 5.68 16.86
C ILE A 454 -26.62 6.39 16.65
N ALA A 455 -25.68 5.76 15.94
CA ALA A 455 -24.40 6.39 15.63
C ALA A 455 -24.55 7.63 14.73
N ALA A 456 -25.43 7.58 13.73
CA ALA A 456 -25.70 8.71 12.85
C ALA A 456 -26.41 9.86 13.58
N GLU A 457 -27.34 9.56 14.49
CA GLU A 457 -28.02 10.56 15.33
C GLU A 457 -27.03 11.25 16.28
N TYR A 458 -26.17 10.48 16.96
CA TYR A 458 -25.12 11.02 17.82
C TYR A 458 -24.14 11.91 17.03
N GLN A 459 -23.76 11.50 15.82
CA GLN A 459 -22.88 12.28 14.95
C GLN A 459 -23.50 13.62 14.50
N LYS A 460 -24.82 13.70 14.32
CA LYS A 460 -25.48 14.97 13.97
C LYS A 460 -25.47 15.97 15.13
N GLU A 461 -25.62 15.50 16.37
CA GLU A 461 -25.73 16.37 17.54
C GLU A 461 -24.38 16.79 18.15
N VAL A 462 -23.34 15.97 17.98
CA VAL A 462 -22.01 16.19 18.56
C VAL A 462 -20.94 16.41 17.48
N GLY A 463 -21.26 16.17 16.21
CA GLY A 463 -20.33 16.28 15.09
C GLY A 463 -20.17 17.69 14.51
N ASP A 464 -19.53 17.71 13.34
CA ASP A 464 -18.80 18.85 12.78
C ASP A 464 -19.66 20.04 12.30
N GLY A 465 -20.99 19.96 12.46
CA GLY A 465 -21.97 21.00 12.13
C GLY A 465 -22.97 21.29 13.26
N SER A 466 -22.71 20.82 14.48
CA SER A 466 -23.60 21.00 15.63
C SER A 466 -23.40 22.36 16.33
N GLU A 467 -24.45 22.87 16.99
CA GLU A 467 -24.36 24.04 17.89
C GLU A 467 -23.26 23.88 18.96
N THR A 468 -22.97 22.63 19.35
CA THR A 468 -21.93 22.26 20.30
C THR A 468 -20.54 22.62 19.76
N LYS A 469 -20.32 22.51 18.45
CA LYS A 469 -19.08 22.96 17.79
C LYS A 469 -18.97 24.48 17.75
N GLU A 470 -20.06 25.19 17.43
CA GLU A 470 -20.05 26.66 17.42
C GLU A 470 -19.74 27.23 18.81
N LEU A 471 -20.36 26.66 19.85
CA LEU A 471 -20.10 27.01 21.24
C LEU A 471 -18.65 26.69 21.64
N SER A 472 -18.12 25.53 21.23
CA SER A 472 -16.73 25.14 21.46
C SER A 472 -15.74 26.09 20.77
N GLU A 473 -16.03 26.55 19.55
CA GLU A 473 -15.18 27.49 18.81
C GLU A 473 -15.22 28.89 19.43
N LYS A 474 -16.38 29.36 19.92
CA LYS A 474 -16.50 30.60 20.69
C LYS A 474 -15.70 30.54 21.99
N MET A 475 -15.76 29.42 22.71
CA MET A 475 -14.93 29.18 23.90
C MET A 475 -13.43 29.18 23.56
N ARG A 476 -13.04 28.59 22.43
CA ARG A 476 -11.65 28.62 21.95
C ARG A 476 -11.16 30.03 21.67
N GLN A 477 -11.95 30.84 20.97
CA GLN A 477 -11.61 32.24 20.66
C GLN A 477 -11.53 33.12 21.92
N ALA A 478 -12.45 32.94 22.87
CA ALA A 478 -12.39 33.62 24.16
C ALA A 478 -11.15 33.19 24.97
N GLY A 479 -10.83 31.90 24.97
CA GLY A 479 -9.62 31.35 25.59
C GLY A 479 -8.33 31.87 24.97
N ASP A 480 -8.26 31.99 23.64
CA ASP A 480 -7.10 32.54 22.95
C ASP A 480 -6.88 34.03 23.31
N LYS A 481 -7.95 34.83 23.43
CA LYS A 481 -7.86 36.24 23.85
C LYS A 481 -7.42 36.39 25.31
N MET A 482 -8.02 35.64 26.22
CA MET A 482 -7.62 35.60 27.63
C MET A 482 -6.17 35.13 27.78
N GLY A 483 -5.79 34.08 27.05
CA GLY A 483 -4.44 33.53 27.07
C GLY A 483 -3.37 34.55 26.67
N LYS A 484 -3.66 35.46 25.72
CA LYS A 484 -2.72 36.54 25.37
C LYS A 484 -2.46 37.49 26.54
N TYR A 485 -3.47 37.83 27.32
CA TYR A 485 -3.32 38.70 28.49
C TYR A 485 -2.58 37.98 29.63
N TYR A 486 -3.01 36.77 30.01
CA TYR A 486 -2.38 36.03 31.10
C TYR A 486 -0.95 35.56 30.79
N ASN A 487 -0.57 35.48 29.51
CA ASN A 487 0.80 35.21 29.09
C ASN A 487 1.64 36.48 28.86
N SER A 488 1.06 37.68 29.00
CA SER A 488 1.79 38.94 28.80
C SER A 488 2.86 39.15 29.88
N PRO A 489 4.00 39.81 29.54
CA PRO A 489 5.01 40.16 30.53
C PRO A 489 4.45 41.00 31.68
N GLU A 490 3.53 41.92 31.37
CA GLU A 490 2.87 42.79 32.33
C GLU A 490 2.08 41.99 33.39
N PHE A 491 1.28 41.00 32.97
CA PHE A 491 0.56 40.15 33.91
C PHE A 491 1.51 39.30 34.75
N LYS A 492 2.55 38.72 34.13
CA LYS A 492 3.52 37.86 34.83
C LYS A 492 4.27 38.61 35.93
N GLU A 493 4.75 39.82 35.61
CA GLU A 493 5.47 40.66 36.57
C GLU A 493 4.55 41.12 37.71
N MET A 494 3.33 41.57 37.38
CA MET A 494 2.31 41.91 38.37
C MET A 494 1.98 40.71 39.28
N ASN A 495 1.83 39.52 38.71
CA ASN A 495 1.50 38.31 39.45
C ASN A 495 2.65 37.89 40.38
N GLU A 496 3.90 37.92 39.91
CA GLU A 496 5.08 37.59 40.72
C GLU A 496 5.25 38.55 41.91
N GLN A 497 4.94 39.85 41.72
CA GLN A 497 4.94 40.83 42.81
C GLN A 497 3.86 40.52 43.87
N LEU A 498 2.66 40.13 43.44
CA LEU A 498 1.58 39.74 44.35
C LEU A 498 1.88 38.43 45.08
N GLU A 499 2.47 37.45 44.41
CA GLU A 499 2.91 36.19 45.02
C GLU A 499 3.96 36.45 46.11
N LYS A 500 4.95 37.30 45.85
CA LYS A 500 5.95 37.72 46.86
C LYS A 500 5.32 38.49 48.01
N LYS A 501 4.34 39.36 47.73
CA LYS A 501 3.65 40.17 48.76
C LYS A 501 2.86 39.33 49.75
N TYR A 502 2.20 38.27 49.27
CA TYR A 502 1.33 37.42 50.10
C TYR A 502 1.95 36.07 50.46
N GLY A 503 3.20 35.82 50.07
CA GLY A 503 3.91 34.57 50.38
C GLY A 503 3.32 33.34 49.67
N ILE A 504 2.72 33.52 48.49
CA ILE A 504 2.12 32.42 47.73
C ILE A 504 3.20 31.72 46.91
N PRO A 505 3.38 30.39 47.04
CA PRO A 505 4.37 29.65 46.26
C PRO A 505 4.05 29.73 44.76
N HIS A 506 5.06 29.97 43.92
CA HIS A 506 4.93 30.06 42.45
C HIS A 506 4.37 28.78 41.78
N ASN A 507 4.29 27.67 42.51
CA ASN A 507 3.84 26.36 42.03
C ASN A 507 2.71 25.79 42.92
N HIS A 508 1.85 26.67 43.44
CA HIS A 508 0.79 26.27 44.35
C HIS A 508 -0.37 25.61 43.62
N ASN A 509 -0.83 24.46 44.12
CA ASN A 509 -1.89 23.69 43.48
C ASN A 509 -3.25 24.23 43.93
N TYR A 510 -3.85 25.09 43.11
CA TYR A 510 -5.02 25.92 43.44
C TYR A 510 -6.34 25.18 43.70
N TYR A 511 -6.33 23.85 43.80
CA TYR A 511 -7.54 23.03 43.91
C TYR A 511 -8.18 23.01 45.30
N ASN A 512 -7.53 23.52 46.36
CA ASN A 512 -8.04 23.37 47.74
C ASN A 512 -7.90 24.58 48.69
N ASP A 513 -7.58 25.77 48.18
CA ASP A 513 -7.02 26.84 49.01
C ASP A 513 -7.95 28.01 49.35
N SER A 514 -9.28 27.84 49.20
CA SER A 514 -10.25 28.88 49.56
C SER A 514 -10.31 29.21 51.07
N LYS A 515 -9.52 28.50 51.90
CA LYS A 515 -9.45 28.66 53.36
C LYS A 515 -8.23 29.46 53.83
N ASP A 516 -7.24 29.70 52.97
CA ASP A 516 -6.06 30.50 53.32
C ASP A 516 -6.38 32.00 53.18
N GLU A 517 -6.21 32.74 54.28
CA GLU A 517 -6.52 34.18 54.33
C GLU A 517 -5.57 35.02 53.46
N ASN A 518 -4.30 34.60 53.32
CA ASN A 518 -3.33 35.26 52.46
C ASN A 518 -3.63 34.98 50.98
N TYR A 519 -4.10 33.77 50.65
CA TYR A 519 -4.53 33.44 49.30
C TYR A 519 -5.78 34.24 48.86
N ARG A 520 -6.73 34.46 49.78
CA ARG A 520 -7.89 35.33 49.52
C ARG A 520 -7.49 36.77 49.26
N LYS A 521 -6.61 37.34 50.09
CA LYS A 521 -6.09 38.71 49.88
C LYS A 521 -5.30 38.83 48.56
N TYR A 522 -4.53 37.79 48.20
CA TYR A 522 -3.88 37.68 46.90
C TYR A 522 -4.89 37.68 45.74
N GLN A 523 -5.94 36.85 45.82
CA GLN A 523 -6.97 36.78 44.78
C GLN A 523 -7.77 38.08 44.64
N ASP A 524 -8.12 38.73 45.75
CA ASP A 524 -8.86 39.99 45.75
C ASP A 524 -8.03 41.11 45.10
N GLU A 525 -6.75 41.21 45.44
CA GLU A 525 -5.85 42.21 44.84
C GLU A 525 -5.53 41.87 43.37
N LEU A 526 -5.35 40.59 43.03
CA LEU A 526 -5.18 40.14 41.65
C LEU A 526 -6.40 40.49 40.80
N GLN A 527 -7.61 40.20 41.29
CA GLN A 527 -8.84 40.59 40.61
C GLN A 527 -8.95 42.10 40.49
N SER A 528 -8.54 42.90 41.47
CA SER A 528 -8.61 44.37 41.37
C SER A 528 -7.77 44.91 40.20
N LYS A 529 -6.63 44.27 39.90
CA LYS A 529 -5.68 44.72 38.87
C LYS A 529 -5.92 44.15 37.47
N ILE A 530 -6.79 43.15 37.31
CA ILE A 530 -7.16 42.64 35.98
C ILE A 530 -8.05 43.66 35.23
N PRO A 531 -7.73 44.00 33.97
CA PRO A 531 -8.53 44.86 33.09
C PRO A 531 -9.99 44.41 32.94
N ALA A 532 -10.88 45.38 32.71
CA ALA A 532 -12.32 45.15 32.62
C ALA A 532 -12.72 44.25 31.42
N ASP A 533 -12.00 44.36 30.30
CA ASP A 533 -12.22 43.55 29.10
C ASP A 533 -11.87 42.07 29.30
N VAL A 534 -10.79 41.77 30.03
CA VAL A 534 -10.40 40.40 30.38
C VAL A 534 -11.38 39.80 31.39
N LYS A 535 -11.85 40.59 32.36
CA LYS A 535 -12.92 40.18 33.29
C LYS A 535 -14.20 39.84 32.54
N GLN A 536 -14.59 40.66 31.57
CA GLN A 536 -15.76 40.40 30.75
C GLN A 536 -15.64 39.06 30.00
N GLN A 537 -14.50 38.82 29.34
CA GLN A 537 -14.25 37.55 28.63
C GLN A 537 -14.25 36.34 29.57
N THR A 538 -13.73 36.50 30.78
CA THR A 538 -13.74 35.45 31.82
C THR A 538 -15.17 35.09 32.22
N ASN A 539 -16.03 36.10 32.40
CA ASN A 539 -17.45 35.90 32.72
C ASN A 539 -18.23 35.28 31.55
N GLU A 540 -17.96 35.70 30.32
CA GLU A 540 -18.54 35.10 29.11
C GLU A 540 -18.14 33.62 28.96
N MET A 541 -16.87 33.29 29.21
CA MET A 541 -16.39 31.91 29.21
C MET A 541 -17.08 31.06 30.27
N LYS A 542 -17.26 31.61 31.49
CA LYS A 542 -18.01 30.93 32.56
C LYS A 542 -19.44 30.63 32.14
N LYS A 543 -20.13 31.61 31.55
CA LYS A 543 -21.51 31.45 31.03
C LYS A 543 -21.59 30.39 29.93
N MET A 544 -20.64 30.37 28.99
CA MET A 544 -20.58 29.34 27.93
C MET A 544 -20.27 27.95 28.51
N GLY A 545 -19.40 27.86 29.51
CA GLY A 545 -19.10 26.62 30.23
C GLY A 545 -20.33 26.07 30.98
N GLU A 546 -21.11 26.94 31.61
CA GLU A 546 -22.39 26.59 32.24
C GLU A 546 -23.42 26.11 31.21
N GLN A 547 -23.49 26.74 30.03
CA GLN A 547 -24.35 26.29 28.93
C GLN A 547 -23.96 24.90 28.40
N MET A 548 -22.66 24.66 28.21
CA MET A 548 -22.15 23.32 27.83
C MET A 548 -22.51 22.30 28.90
N ARG A 549 -22.23 22.61 30.17
CA ARG A 549 -22.52 21.71 31.30
C ARG A 549 -24.00 21.38 31.39
N ALA A 550 -24.88 22.38 31.28
CA ALA A 550 -26.33 22.16 31.28
C ALA A 550 -26.80 21.25 30.13
N LYS A 551 -26.14 21.31 28.97
CA LYS A 551 -26.44 20.43 27.83
C LYS A 551 -25.99 18.98 28.08
N TYR A 552 -24.79 18.79 28.62
CA TYR A 552 -24.26 17.45 28.92
C TYR A 552 -24.90 16.81 30.16
N ASP A 553 -25.29 17.61 31.16
CA ASP A 553 -26.02 17.18 32.35
C ASP A 553 -27.55 17.09 32.08
N SER A 554 -27.99 17.31 30.83
CA SER A 554 -29.40 17.22 30.47
C SER A 554 -29.91 15.77 30.55
N PRO A 555 -31.15 15.53 31.00
CA PRO A 555 -31.74 14.19 31.02
C PRO A 555 -31.77 13.52 29.64
N GLU A 556 -31.91 14.31 28.59
CA GLU A 556 -31.92 13.83 27.21
C GLU A 556 -30.56 13.27 26.77
N PHE A 557 -29.47 13.98 27.10
CA PHE A 557 -28.12 13.52 26.77
C PHE A 557 -27.75 12.25 27.55
N HIS A 558 -28.08 12.18 28.84
CA HIS A 558 -27.90 10.97 29.64
C HIS A 558 -28.69 9.79 29.09
N LYS A 559 -29.95 10.00 28.70
CA LYS A 559 -30.78 8.95 28.09
C LYS A 559 -30.14 8.40 26.81
N LYS A 560 -29.62 9.26 25.92
CA LYS A 560 -28.92 8.84 24.69
C LYS A 560 -27.62 8.10 24.99
N GLN A 561 -26.88 8.52 26.01
CA GLN A 561 -25.67 7.82 26.46
C GLN A 561 -25.98 6.42 26.99
N ASP A 562 -27.07 6.28 27.74
CA ASP A 562 -27.53 4.98 28.25
C ASP A 562 -28.07 4.08 27.13
N GLU A 563 -28.75 4.66 26.13
CA GLU A 563 -29.16 3.92 24.92
C GLU A 563 -27.94 3.39 24.14
N LEU A 564 -26.88 4.20 23.98
CA LEU A 564 -25.61 3.76 23.37
C LEU A 564 -24.95 2.63 24.17
N ARG A 565 -24.95 2.71 25.50
CA ARG A 565 -24.40 1.67 26.38
C ARG A 565 -25.20 0.37 26.27
N ALA A 566 -26.52 0.45 26.39
CA ALA A 566 -27.42 -0.71 26.28
C ALA A 566 -27.29 -1.39 24.90
N MET A 567 -27.10 -0.60 23.85
CA MET A 567 -26.88 -1.07 22.50
C MET A 567 -25.49 -1.71 22.30
N GLY A 568 -24.45 -1.19 22.97
CA GLY A 568 -23.14 -1.84 23.04
C GLY A 568 -23.20 -3.20 23.74
N ASP A 569 -23.98 -3.31 24.82
CA ASP A 569 -24.15 -4.56 25.57
C ASP A 569 -24.95 -5.61 24.80
N SER A 570 -25.99 -5.21 24.06
CA SER A 570 -26.75 -6.13 23.21
C SER A 570 -25.88 -6.70 22.08
N MET A 571 -25.03 -5.85 21.46
CA MET A 571 -24.03 -6.30 20.49
C MET A 571 -23.02 -7.25 21.13
N ARG A 572 -22.49 -6.93 22.31
CA ARG A 572 -21.55 -7.82 23.01
C ARG A 572 -22.19 -9.20 23.26
N LYS A 573 -23.44 -9.26 23.71
CA LYS A 573 -24.18 -10.51 23.94
C LYS A 573 -24.38 -11.30 22.65
N ALA A 574 -24.81 -10.65 21.57
CA ALA A 574 -25.01 -11.28 20.26
C ALA A 574 -23.71 -11.90 19.70
N TYR A 575 -22.59 -11.20 19.79
CA TYR A 575 -21.31 -11.69 19.23
C TYR A 575 -20.50 -12.58 20.17
N SER A 576 -20.87 -12.65 21.46
CA SER A 576 -20.21 -13.52 22.44
C SER A 576 -20.87 -14.90 22.61
N ASN A 577 -21.83 -15.25 21.74
CA ASN A 577 -22.57 -16.50 21.78
C ASN A 577 -21.61 -17.73 21.88
N PRO A 578 -21.71 -18.55 22.95
CA PRO A 578 -20.86 -19.72 23.16
C PRO A 578 -20.90 -20.72 22.00
N GLN A 579 -22.08 -21.00 21.44
CA GLN A 579 -22.24 -21.92 20.31
C GLN A 579 -21.50 -21.40 19.08
N LEU A 580 -21.58 -20.10 18.80
CA LEU A 580 -20.88 -19.48 17.67
C LEU A 580 -19.36 -19.57 17.83
N LYS A 581 -18.85 -19.35 19.06
CA LYS A 581 -17.42 -19.49 19.37
C LYS A 581 -16.94 -20.93 19.19
N GLU A 582 -17.75 -21.90 19.58
CA GLU A 582 -17.48 -23.32 19.38
C GLU A 582 -17.43 -23.67 17.88
N GLN A 583 -18.43 -23.24 17.10
CA GLN A 583 -18.45 -23.41 15.64
C GLN A 583 -17.20 -22.79 14.97
N GLN A 584 -16.80 -21.59 15.41
CA GLN A 584 -15.58 -20.94 14.90
C GLN A 584 -14.30 -21.69 15.29
N ALA A 585 -14.23 -22.27 16.50
CA ALA A 585 -13.10 -23.09 16.93
C ALA A 585 -13.02 -24.41 16.15
N GLU A 586 -14.16 -25.06 15.88
CA GLU A 586 -14.23 -26.25 15.02
C GLU A 586 -13.79 -25.93 13.59
N MET A 587 -14.25 -24.82 13.01
CA MET A 587 -13.81 -24.37 11.69
C MET A 587 -12.29 -24.11 11.63
N ARG A 588 -11.69 -23.60 12.71
CA ARG A 588 -10.23 -23.41 12.80
C ARG A 588 -9.51 -24.75 12.78
N LYS A 589 -9.94 -25.72 13.61
CA LYS A 589 -9.37 -27.07 13.64
C LYS A 589 -9.50 -27.77 12.28
N LEU A 590 -10.66 -27.67 11.65
CA LEU A 590 -10.90 -28.26 10.34
C LEU A 590 -10.07 -27.57 9.24
N GLY A 591 -9.89 -26.25 9.33
CA GLY A 591 -8.98 -25.51 8.46
C GLY A 591 -7.51 -25.92 8.61
N GLU A 592 -7.07 -26.23 9.83
CA GLU A 592 -5.74 -26.77 10.10
C GLU A 592 -5.57 -28.18 9.53
N GLN A 593 -6.57 -29.05 9.69
CA GLN A 593 -6.60 -30.37 9.06
C GLN A 593 -6.49 -30.23 7.53
N MET A 594 -7.29 -29.36 6.91
CA MET A 594 -7.23 -29.10 5.46
C MET A 594 -5.86 -28.58 4.98
N ARG A 595 -5.10 -27.86 5.82
CA ARG A 595 -3.72 -27.47 5.49
C ARG A 595 -2.76 -28.66 5.48
N SER A 596 -2.99 -29.67 6.32
CA SER A 596 -2.17 -30.90 6.31
C SER A 596 -2.31 -31.66 4.98
N PHE A 597 -3.51 -31.68 4.39
CA PHE A 597 -3.72 -32.26 3.04
C PHE A 597 -2.98 -31.49 1.95
N GLN A 598 -2.84 -30.16 2.08
CA GLN A 598 -2.08 -29.35 1.12
C GLN A 598 -0.56 -29.50 1.28
N ASN A 599 -0.10 -29.84 2.48
CA ASN A 599 1.31 -30.01 2.83
C ASN A 599 1.80 -31.47 2.74
N ASN A 600 0.99 -32.38 2.20
CA ASN A 600 1.38 -33.77 2.02
C ASN A 600 2.60 -33.88 1.06
N PRO A 601 3.73 -34.47 1.50
CA PRO A 601 4.94 -34.61 0.69
C PRO A 601 4.72 -35.38 -0.62
N GLU A 602 3.89 -36.43 -0.60
CA GLU A 602 3.59 -37.23 -1.79
C GLU A 602 2.80 -36.42 -2.82
N LEU A 603 1.79 -35.68 -2.35
CA LEU A 603 0.98 -34.81 -3.21
C LEU A 603 1.83 -33.68 -3.82
N LYS A 604 2.75 -33.12 -3.03
CA LYS A 604 3.68 -32.09 -3.51
C LYS A 604 4.61 -32.65 -4.58
N LYS A 605 5.14 -33.85 -4.37
CA LYS A 605 5.98 -34.56 -5.35
C LYS A 605 5.22 -34.87 -6.64
N GLU A 606 3.99 -35.40 -6.55
CA GLU A 606 3.15 -35.67 -7.72
C GLU A 606 2.79 -34.40 -8.49
N LYS A 607 2.57 -33.27 -7.79
CA LYS A 607 2.36 -31.97 -8.42
C LYS A 607 3.59 -31.47 -9.18
N GLU A 608 4.78 -31.61 -8.59
CA GLU A 608 6.04 -31.24 -9.25
C GLU A 608 6.31 -32.11 -10.48
N LEU A 609 6.08 -33.43 -10.38
CA LEU A 609 6.22 -34.37 -11.49
C LEU A 609 5.22 -34.08 -12.62
N LEU A 610 3.96 -33.76 -12.28
CA LEU A 610 2.96 -33.34 -13.26
C LEU A 610 3.38 -32.07 -13.99
N GLU A 611 3.92 -31.08 -13.27
CA GLU A 611 4.40 -29.83 -13.87
C GLU A 611 5.58 -30.09 -14.82
N GLN A 612 6.53 -30.95 -14.43
CA GLN A 612 7.65 -31.35 -15.28
C GLN A 612 7.22 -32.14 -16.51
N ALA A 613 6.31 -33.10 -16.35
CA ALA A 613 5.75 -33.88 -17.45
C ALA A 613 4.97 -32.97 -18.43
N SER A 614 4.21 -32.01 -17.90
CA SER A 614 3.49 -31.03 -18.71
C SER A 614 4.44 -30.09 -19.46
N LYS A 615 5.54 -29.65 -18.84
CA LYS A 615 6.59 -28.88 -19.52
C LYS A 615 7.23 -29.67 -20.66
N ARG A 616 7.60 -30.94 -20.44
CA ARG A 616 8.17 -31.81 -21.48
C ARG A 616 7.22 -32.03 -22.66
N LEU A 617 5.94 -32.30 -22.39
CA LEU A 617 4.91 -32.40 -23.43
C LEU A 617 4.75 -31.09 -24.22
N HIS A 618 4.77 -29.95 -23.52
CA HIS A 618 4.66 -28.63 -24.12
C HIS A 618 5.87 -28.24 -24.97
N GLU A 619 7.08 -28.61 -24.55
CA GLU A 619 8.31 -28.42 -25.30
C GLU A 619 8.34 -29.30 -26.56
N TYR A 620 7.98 -30.59 -26.44
CA TYR A 620 7.91 -31.52 -27.56
C TYR A 620 6.92 -31.05 -28.63
N THR A 621 5.71 -30.67 -28.23
CA THR A 621 4.68 -30.17 -29.16
C THR A 621 5.03 -28.82 -29.81
N ARG A 622 5.98 -28.07 -29.23
CA ARG A 622 6.48 -26.80 -29.80
C ARG A 622 7.75 -26.96 -30.65
N ASN A 623 8.41 -28.11 -30.59
CA ASN A 623 9.63 -28.41 -31.33
C ASN A 623 9.39 -28.27 -32.85
N PRO A 624 10.29 -27.60 -33.60
CA PRO A 624 10.24 -27.54 -35.06
C PRO A 624 10.03 -28.90 -35.75
N ALA A 625 10.65 -29.98 -35.25
CA ALA A 625 10.51 -31.32 -35.80
C ALA A 625 9.05 -31.83 -35.72
N TYR A 626 8.41 -31.72 -34.56
CA TYR A 626 7.00 -32.07 -34.37
C TYR A 626 6.07 -31.18 -35.21
N LYS A 627 6.32 -29.87 -35.27
CA LYS A 627 5.56 -28.94 -36.12
C LYS A 627 5.67 -29.27 -37.61
N LYS A 628 6.85 -29.71 -38.06
CA LYS A 628 7.10 -30.17 -39.43
C LYS A 628 6.34 -31.47 -39.70
N LYS A 629 6.46 -32.46 -38.80
CA LYS A 629 5.70 -33.72 -38.83
C LYS A 629 4.19 -33.48 -38.90
N MET A 630 3.68 -32.51 -38.15
CA MET A 630 2.27 -32.10 -38.18
C MET A 630 1.86 -31.36 -39.45
N ALA A 631 2.75 -30.55 -40.04
CA ALA A 631 2.49 -29.89 -41.31
C ALA A 631 2.50 -30.89 -42.48
N GLU A 632 3.37 -31.90 -42.45
CA GLU A 632 3.42 -33.00 -43.41
C GLU A 632 2.19 -33.89 -43.30
N TYR A 633 1.79 -34.26 -42.08
CA TYR A 633 0.53 -34.96 -41.83
C TYR A 633 -0.68 -34.18 -42.37
N ARG A 634 -0.78 -32.88 -42.10
CA ARG A 634 -1.86 -32.03 -42.62
C ARG A 634 -1.90 -31.98 -44.15
N LYS A 635 -0.74 -32.09 -44.82
CA LYS A 635 -0.66 -32.17 -46.30
C LYS A 635 -1.09 -33.55 -46.81
N GLN A 636 -0.69 -34.62 -46.14
CA GLN A 636 -1.12 -35.99 -46.49
C GLN A 636 -2.62 -36.19 -46.27
N ALA A 637 -3.18 -35.63 -45.20
CA ALA A 637 -4.63 -35.65 -44.95
C ALA A 637 -5.43 -34.83 -45.97
N TYR A 638 -4.86 -33.76 -46.54
CA TYR A 638 -5.51 -32.93 -47.56
C TYR A 638 -5.61 -33.62 -48.94
N ASN A 639 -4.69 -34.54 -49.24
CA ASN A 639 -4.71 -35.32 -50.49
C ASN A 639 -5.73 -36.47 -50.49
N TYR A 640 -6.43 -36.71 -49.37
CA TYR A 640 -7.43 -37.77 -49.24
C TYR A 640 -8.88 -37.26 -49.25
N GLN A 641 -9.11 -36.00 -49.65
CA GLN A 641 -10.47 -35.49 -49.84
C GLN A 641 -10.98 -35.93 -51.23
N TYR A 642 -11.31 -37.22 -51.35
CA TYR A 642 -12.00 -37.78 -52.52
C TYR A 642 -13.48 -37.39 -52.50
N ASP A 643 -13.94 -37.08 -53.70
CA ASP A 643 -15.25 -36.70 -54.20
C ASP A 643 -16.42 -37.52 -53.62
N TYR A 644 -17.44 -36.83 -53.07
CA TYR A 644 -18.80 -37.37 -52.95
C TYR A 644 -19.81 -36.25 -53.21
N LYS A 645 -20.18 -36.10 -54.48
CA LYS A 645 -21.48 -35.56 -54.87
C LYS A 645 -22.58 -36.52 -54.41
N TYR A 646 -23.53 -36.04 -53.62
CA TYR A 646 -24.88 -36.59 -53.62
C TYR A 646 -25.92 -35.47 -53.67
N ASP A 647 -26.72 -35.55 -54.73
CA ASP A 647 -27.94 -34.81 -55.02
C ASP A 647 -28.98 -35.03 -53.90
N TYR A 648 -29.66 -33.97 -53.45
CA TYR A 648 -30.93 -34.12 -52.73
C TYR A 648 -32.02 -33.38 -53.49
N LYS A 649 -32.83 -34.17 -54.21
CA LYS A 649 -34.15 -33.80 -54.70
C LYS A 649 -35.13 -33.68 -53.53
N TYR A 650 -36.03 -32.72 -53.69
CA TYR A 650 -37.25 -32.51 -52.93
C TYR A 650 -38.11 -33.78 -52.89
N ASP A 651 -38.68 -34.11 -51.73
CA ASP A 651 -39.94 -34.84 -51.68
C ASP A 651 -40.80 -34.31 -50.53
N SER A 652 -41.96 -33.81 -50.94
CA SER A 652 -43.12 -33.45 -50.14
C SER A 652 -43.88 -34.73 -49.80
N ASP A 653 -44.16 -34.97 -48.51
CA ASP A 653 -45.43 -35.51 -47.99
C ASP A 653 -45.23 -36.17 -46.61
N ALA A 654 -45.78 -35.54 -45.56
CA ALA A 654 -46.55 -36.20 -44.50
C ALA A 654 -47.05 -35.15 -43.49
N LYS A 655 -48.37 -35.03 -43.42
CA LYS A 655 -49.15 -34.19 -42.50
C LYS A 655 -49.27 -34.81 -41.09
N ALA A 656 -49.51 -33.91 -40.13
CA ALA A 656 -50.40 -33.98 -38.97
C ALA A 656 -50.18 -35.04 -37.86
N ASP A 657 -49.96 -34.58 -36.62
CA ASP A 657 -50.98 -34.54 -35.54
C ASP A 657 -50.37 -33.87 -34.28
N THR A 658 -50.82 -32.67 -33.89
CA THR A 658 -51.85 -32.34 -32.87
C THR A 658 -51.51 -32.64 -31.39
N THR A 659 -51.43 -31.52 -30.63
CA THR A 659 -51.93 -31.27 -29.25
C THR A 659 -51.35 -31.92 -27.99
N ASN A 660 -51.22 -31.03 -26.98
CA ASN A 660 -51.22 -31.20 -25.52
C ASN A 660 -49.93 -31.82 -24.92
N ARG A 661 -49.31 -31.26 -23.88
CA ARG A 661 -49.81 -30.46 -22.75
C ARG A 661 -48.63 -29.79 -22.04
#